data_AF-A0A1Y6BJC1-F1
#
_entry.id   AF-A0A1Y6BJC1-F1
#
_cell.length_a   1.000
_cell.length_b   1.000
_cell.length_c   1.000
_cell.angle_alpha   90.00
_cell.angle_beta   90.00
_cell.angle_gamma   90.00
#
_symmetry.space_group_name_H-M   'P 1'
#
loop_
_entity.id
_entity.type
_entity.pdbx_description
1 polymer ?
#
loop_
_entity_poly.entity_id
_entity_poly.type
_entity_poly.pdbx_seq_one_letter_code
_entity_poly.pdbx_strand_id
1 'polypeptide(L)'
;MKWRIAALLLIVQMVSSCSSDQNRAEQMTLKMVHGYDLPQGHPLVNAIVALEDAQSKKSFCTGTLVHPKLVVTAAHCIFKKTVRDYQLAFYGGDSPEVRQGEVHEAFKKSHKYDSNFDIAWIRLAEPAPAYTKPLEIWNDPDVIEPGQGLTMGGFGQKKTHCSLSDPDCYGGDLAFVDTMLQEYVNQGRIFHLLLVGPTPNEGPCFGDSGGPLGVQRNGQWYLLGNFMGWDKILVQEDYNRLCENGEAIYNSVGAYVHWIEQSSGIQLNFDGDANQRPAPPVYPSKPDLDQSSFVEWCAYDDIKSPSWFTTQSIIRQAADFARKQDSSIEGRELFEDCYLAEAWLTMMFAKDPTLNFSISEFGRGNFDYFLEDLRPLQSLQKFNIKRLVLVNHTIVDLSPILHLTSLEELTIMDNHPRVQLKKSWNIEPLTQLKKLTLFNTGFPLDAQSLTGKSSLSFLKLGYMESQGWTEISGLKIKTMILTDVKGVRLSALDPQSLEALEVSGSQDLGLTGSYPKLKSLRLYEPKLQANLSLGRFPSLQQLYIQDSNVESLLGLSSCKQLEEVFLMRNRKLKTIDAITDLESLRILEVLDGSLEEAPVLADLPKLEHISFRGNQIVELPPLEGMASLKSLDLEGNQVEKLTLTQPLESLTHFNISNNPIGSFEGASFFPNLEMLIASNEKYKSLTNLSGLETLGELKELNASHNQVSDVRPLVQNQNLGVIILSHNNVADFGVLKELENVVYLEGVKNPAPKQCPWGDSKVCRFDWFRLSI
;
A
#
# COMPACT_ATOMS: atom_id res chain seq x y z
N MET A 1 -43.44 0.01 23.17
CA MET A 1 -44.65 -0.72 23.60
C MET A 1 -45.68 -0.66 22.46
N LYS A 2 -46.16 -1.82 21.95
CA LYS A 2 -47.38 -2.06 21.10
C LYS A 2 -47.62 -1.11 19.87
N TRP A 3 -47.55 -1.58 18.61
CA TRP A 3 -48.64 -2.23 17.80
C TRP A 3 -49.91 -1.33 17.67
N ARG A 4 -50.62 -1.08 16.53
CA ARG A 4 -50.81 -1.78 15.22
C ARG A 4 -51.70 -0.98 14.20
N ILE A 5 -51.51 -1.17 12.87
CA ILE A 5 -52.51 -1.44 11.75
C ILE A 5 -53.64 -0.39 11.47
N ALA A 6 -54.27 -0.15 10.28
CA ALA A 6 -54.39 -0.69 8.89
C ALA A 6 -54.52 0.51 7.88
N ALA A 7 -54.39 0.48 6.54
CA ALA A 7 -54.40 -0.53 5.45
C ALA A 7 -55.74 -0.74 4.66
N LEU A 8 -55.62 -0.88 3.31
CA LEU A 8 -56.61 -1.18 2.23
C LEU A 8 -57.42 0.01 1.63
N LEU A 9 -57.38 0.36 0.31
CA LEU A 9 -57.62 -0.36 -0.99
C LEU A 9 -59.14 -0.48 -1.32
N LEU A 10 -59.71 -0.35 -2.55
CA LEU A 10 -59.25 -0.02 -3.93
C LEU A 10 -60.50 0.23 -4.88
N ILE A 11 -60.27 0.44 -6.20
CA ILE A 11 -61.16 0.13 -7.38
C ILE A 11 -62.32 1.13 -7.69
N VAL A 12 -62.25 1.99 -8.74
CA VAL A 12 -62.51 1.78 -10.22
C VAL A 12 -64.02 1.99 -10.56
N GLN A 13 -64.50 2.64 -11.66
CA GLN A 13 -64.06 2.69 -13.07
C GLN A 13 -64.46 3.97 -13.86
N MET A 14 -63.94 4.08 -15.09
CA MET A 14 -64.10 5.15 -16.11
C MET A 14 -65.51 5.24 -16.76
N VAL A 15 -65.78 6.31 -17.54
CA VAL A 15 -65.95 6.27 -19.04
C VAL A 15 -66.43 7.64 -19.63
N SER A 16 -65.63 8.19 -20.58
CA SER A 16 -65.91 9.06 -21.77
C SER A 16 -67.10 10.07 -21.84
N SER A 17 -67.08 11.19 -22.58
CA SER A 17 -66.09 11.89 -23.44
C SER A 17 -66.68 13.16 -24.07
N CYS A 18 -65.82 14.12 -24.50
CA CYS A 18 -65.83 14.91 -25.76
C CYS A 18 -65.04 16.23 -25.53
N SER A 19 -63.78 16.38 -26.00
CA SER A 19 -63.32 16.74 -27.38
C SER A 19 -63.65 18.20 -27.76
N SER A 20 -62.79 19.04 -28.35
CA SER A 20 -61.54 18.88 -29.15
C SER A 20 -60.98 20.29 -29.51
N ASP A 21 -59.70 20.60 -29.81
CA ASP A 21 -58.44 19.82 -29.81
C ASP A 21 -57.16 20.73 -29.87
N GLN A 22 -55.98 20.10 -29.81
CA GLN A 22 -54.65 20.44 -30.38
C GLN A 22 -54.11 21.90 -30.48
N ASN A 23 -53.00 22.17 -29.76
CA ASN A 23 -51.63 22.19 -30.36
C ASN A 23 -50.51 22.60 -29.38
N ARG A 24 -49.77 21.62 -28.85
CA ARG A 24 -48.29 21.63 -28.73
C ARG A 24 -47.81 20.28 -28.17
N ALA A 25 -47.29 19.43 -29.05
CA ALA A 25 -46.43 18.33 -28.65
C ALA A 25 -44.99 18.85 -28.65
N GLU A 26 -44.41 19.05 -27.47
CA GLU A 26 -42.95 19.10 -27.31
C GLU A 26 -42.51 17.69 -26.91
N GLN A 27 -42.25 16.85 -27.91
CA GLN A 27 -41.56 15.57 -27.71
C GLN A 27 -40.10 15.88 -27.42
N MET A 28 -39.65 15.63 -26.19
CA MET A 28 -38.21 15.55 -25.89
C MET A 28 -37.64 14.27 -26.51
N THR A 29 -37.12 14.37 -27.73
CA THR A 29 -36.37 13.28 -28.38
C THR A 29 -34.95 13.24 -27.80
N LEU A 30 -34.66 12.22 -27.00
CA LEU A 30 -33.36 12.03 -26.33
C LEU A 30 -32.41 11.20 -27.23
N LYS A 31 -31.16 11.65 -27.38
CA LYS A 31 -30.06 11.03 -28.18
C LYS A 31 -28.74 11.06 -27.38
N MET A 32 -27.55 10.86 -28.00
CA MET A 32 -26.28 11.47 -27.48
C MET A 32 -26.60 12.88 -26.97
N VAL A 33 -25.96 13.39 -25.91
CA VAL A 33 -26.45 14.59 -25.20
C VAL A 33 -26.82 15.70 -26.21
N HIS A 34 -28.12 16.00 -26.33
CA HIS A 34 -28.79 16.86 -27.34
C HIS A 34 -28.46 16.67 -28.85
N GLY A 35 -27.82 15.58 -29.27
CA GLY A 35 -27.52 15.26 -30.67
C GLY A 35 -28.72 14.99 -31.59
N TYR A 36 -28.45 14.84 -32.89
CA TYR A 36 -29.44 14.80 -33.97
C TYR A 36 -29.34 13.54 -34.87
N ASP A 37 -30.34 13.33 -35.75
CA ASP A 37 -30.30 12.26 -36.77
C ASP A 37 -29.69 12.78 -38.08
N LEU A 38 -28.77 12.01 -38.66
CA LEU A 38 -28.40 12.15 -40.07
C LEU A 38 -29.27 11.25 -40.94
N PRO A 39 -29.60 11.66 -42.19
CA PRO A 39 -30.46 10.87 -43.07
C PRO A 39 -29.78 9.56 -43.50
N GLN A 40 -30.58 8.51 -43.74
CA GLN A 40 -30.07 7.29 -44.35
C GLN A 40 -29.37 7.59 -45.69
N GLY A 41 -28.25 6.91 -45.93
CA GLY A 41 -27.39 7.19 -47.08
C GLY A 41 -26.30 8.23 -46.82
N HIS A 42 -26.32 8.96 -45.69
CA HIS A 42 -25.22 9.84 -45.31
C HIS A 42 -23.91 9.04 -45.10
N PRO A 43 -22.73 9.51 -45.54
CA PRO A 43 -21.49 8.73 -45.45
C PRO A 43 -21.15 8.24 -44.03
N LEU A 44 -21.29 9.10 -43.01
CA LEU A 44 -21.07 8.71 -41.60
C LEU A 44 -22.05 7.60 -41.15
N VAL A 45 -23.33 7.71 -41.54
CA VAL A 45 -24.38 6.73 -41.20
C VAL A 45 -24.12 5.36 -41.85
N ASN A 46 -23.61 5.35 -43.09
CA ASN A 46 -23.34 4.10 -43.81
C ASN A 46 -22.06 3.38 -43.34
N ALA A 47 -21.20 4.08 -42.59
CA ALA A 47 -19.91 3.57 -42.13
C ALA A 47 -19.90 3.20 -40.64
N ILE A 48 -20.81 3.75 -39.83
CA ILE A 48 -20.82 3.54 -38.38
C ILE A 48 -21.35 2.14 -38.01
N VAL A 49 -20.76 1.55 -36.97
CA VAL A 49 -21.00 0.18 -36.52
C VAL A 49 -21.17 0.16 -35.00
N ALA A 50 -22.18 -0.51 -34.47
CA ALA A 50 -22.30 -0.76 -33.04
C ALA A 50 -21.55 -2.04 -32.65
N LEU A 51 -20.78 -2.00 -31.56
CA LEU A 51 -20.20 -3.18 -30.92
C LEU A 51 -21.15 -3.62 -29.80
N GLU A 52 -21.86 -4.72 -30.02
CA GLU A 52 -22.88 -5.24 -29.11
C GLU A 52 -22.38 -6.45 -28.34
N ASP A 53 -22.74 -6.56 -27.07
CA ASP A 53 -22.50 -7.77 -26.28
C ASP A 53 -23.26 -8.97 -26.88
N ALA A 54 -22.56 -10.09 -27.10
CA ALA A 54 -23.09 -11.19 -27.90
C ALA A 54 -24.36 -11.84 -27.31
N GLN A 55 -24.56 -11.74 -25.99
CA GLN A 55 -25.71 -12.34 -25.30
C GLN A 55 -26.88 -11.36 -25.15
N SER A 56 -26.60 -10.17 -24.64
CA SER A 56 -27.61 -9.16 -24.29
C SER A 56 -28.01 -8.26 -25.46
N LYS A 57 -27.25 -8.27 -26.57
CA LYS A 57 -27.41 -7.41 -27.75
C LYS A 57 -27.37 -5.91 -27.45
N LYS A 58 -26.88 -5.52 -26.27
CA LYS A 58 -26.69 -4.11 -25.92
C LYS A 58 -25.39 -3.61 -26.50
N SER A 59 -25.43 -2.45 -27.16
CA SER A 59 -24.23 -1.72 -27.54
C SER A 59 -23.42 -1.38 -26.30
N PHE A 60 -22.10 -1.58 -26.36
CA PHE A 60 -21.15 -1.17 -25.34
C PHE A 60 -20.03 -0.27 -25.89
N CYS A 61 -19.89 -0.20 -27.21
CA CYS A 61 -18.91 0.61 -27.93
C CYS A 61 -19.39 0.86 -29.37
N THR A 62 -18.67 1.73 -30.08
CA THR A 62 -18.90 2.09 -31.48
C THR A 62 -17.65 1.78 -32.32
N GLY A 63 -17.80 1.65 -33.63
CA GLY A 63 -16.70 1.52 -34.59
C GLY A 63 -17.04 2.16 -35.93
N THR A 64 -16.04 2.26 -36.80
CA THR A 64 -16.17 2.80 -38.16
C THR A 64 -15.63 1.83 -39.20
N LEU A 65 -16.43 1.49 -40.20
CA LEU A 65 -16.04 0.71 -41.36
C LEU A 65 -15.10 1.54 -42.26
N VAL A 66 -13.86 1.10 -42.45
CA VAL A 66 -12.82 1.80 -43.25
C VAL A 66 -12.38 1.02 -44.49
N HIS A 67 -12.74 -0.26 -44.56
CA HIS A 67 -12.68 -1.11 -45.76
C HIS A 67 -13.82 -2.13 -45.67
N PRO A 68 -14.35 -2.74 -46.76
CA PRO A 68 -15.50 -3.65 -46.68
C PRO A 68 -15.31 -4.85 -45.75
N LYS A 69 -14.06 -5.18 -45.37
CA LYS A 69 -13.72 -6.22 -44.38
C LYS A 69 -13.00 -5.69 -43.12
N LEU A 70 -13.02 -4.38 -42.83
CA LEU A 70 -12.26 -3.82 -41.70
C LEU A 70 -13.01 -2.68 -41.00
N VAL A 71 -13.19 -2.82 -39.69
CA VAL A 71 -13.77 -1.82 -38.79
C VAL A 71 -12.68 -1.33 -37.82
N VAL A 72 -12.52 -0.02 -37.66
CA VAL A 72 -11.68 0.61 -36.61
C VAL A 72 -12.54 0.95 -35.39
N THR A 73 -12.01 0.79 -34.19
CA THR A 73 -12.68 1.07 -32.91
C THR A 73 -11.63 1.42 -31.84
N ALA A 74 -12.05 1.74 -30.61
CA ALA A 74 -11.12 1.93 -29.49
C ALA A 74 -10.59 0.59 -28.99
N ALA A 75 -9.34 0.54 -28.53
CA ALA A 75 -8.72 -0.70 -28.07
C ALA A 75 -9.33 -1.18 -26.74
N HIS A 76 -9.70 -0.28 -25.84
CA HIS A 76 -10.37 -0.65 -24.58
C HIS A 76 -11.72 -1.36 -24.78
N CYS A 77 -12.40 -1.15 -25.91
CA CYS A 77 -13.65 -1.82 -26.25
C CYS A 77 -13.50 -3.34 -26.38
N ILE A 78 -12.40 -3.78 -27.00
CA ILE A 78 -12.14 -5.20 -27.29
C ILE A 78 -11.14 -5.84 -26.31
N PHE A 79 -10.54 -5.06 -25.42
CA PHE A 79 -9.55 -5.56 -24.48
C PHE A 79 -10.06 -6.72 -23.60
N LYS A 80 -9.31 -7.82 -23.55
CA LYS A 80 -9.67 -9.11 -22.92
C LYS A 80 -10.95 -9.78 -23.47
N LYS A 81 -11.57 -9.26 -24.53
CA LYS A 81 -12.66 -9.93 -25.24
C LYS A 81 -12.10 -10.81 -26.37
N THR A 82 -12.89 -11.81 -26.72
CA THR A 82 -12.72 -12.64 -27.92
C THR A 82 -13.88 -12.35 -28.88
N VAL A 83 -13.78 -12.83 -30.12
CA VAL A 83 -14.87 -12.76 -31.12
C VAL A 83 -16.16 -13.48 -30.72
N ARG A 84 -16.20 -14.16 -29.56
CA ARG A 84 -17.42 -14.78 -29.00
C ARG A 84 -18.17 -13.87 -28.04
N ASP A 85 -17.52 -12.82 -27.55
CA ASP A 85 -18.06 -11.95 -26.49
C ASP A 85 -18.83 -10.75 -27.06
N TYR A 86 -18.73 -10.50 -28.37
CA TYR A 86 -19.42 -9.41 -29.04
C TYR A 86 -19.84 -9.73 -30.48
N GLN A 87 -20.77 -8.94 -31.01
CA GLN A 87 -21.14 -8.89 -32.43
C GLN A 87 -21.07 -7.44 -32.95
N LEU A 88 -21.23 -7.27 -34.25
CA LEU A 88 -21.22 -5.99 -34.94
C LEU A 88 -22.58 -5.77 -35.61
N ALA A 89 -23.28 -4.71 -35.23
CA ALA A 89 -24.53 -4.30 -35.87
C ALA A 89 -24.29 -3.08 -36.77
N PHE A 90 -24.85 -3.13 -37.98
CA PHE A 90 -24.75 -2.06 -38.97
C PHE A 90 -26.08 -1.34 -39.07
N TYR A 91 -26.05 -0.01 -39.16
CA TYR A 91 -27.27 0.79 -39.18
C TYR A 91 -28.05 0.64 -40.49
N GLY A 92 -29.36 0.40 -40.40
CA GLY A 92 -30.27 0.36 -41.57
C GLY A 92 -30.68 -1.01 -42.09
N GLY A 93 -30.38 -2.12 -41.39
CA GLY A 93 -30.87 -3.47 -41.75
C GLY A 93 -30.75 -4.47 -40.61
N ASP A 94 -31.06 -5.75 -40.88
CA ASP A 94 -30.87 -6.84 -39.91
C ASP A 94 -29.37 -7.04 -39.58
N SER A 95 -29.06 -7.32 -38.32
CA SER A 95 -27.69 -7.52 -37.82
C SER A 95 -27.04 -8.77 -38.44
N PRO A 96 -25.93 -8.66 -39.18
CA PRO A 96 -25.18 -9.83 -39.64
C PRO A 96 -24.44 -10.48 -38.46
N GLU A 97 -24.48 -11.81 -38.36
CA GLU A 97 -23.64 -12.53 -37.41
C GLU A 97 -22.15 -12.30 -37.72
N VAL A 98 -21.36 -11.94 -36.70
CA VAL A 98 -19.89 -11.94 -36.79
C VAL A 98 -19.40 -13.39 -36.78
N ARG A 99 -19.43 -14.05 -37.94
CA ARG A 99 -19.22 -15.50 -38.04
C ARG A 99 -17.77 -15.95 -37.82
N GLN A 100 -16.81 -15.05 -38.07
CA GLN A 100 -15.44 -15.09 -37.58
C GLN A 100 -14.73 -13.79 -37.96
N GLY A 101 -13.69 -13.45 -37.22
CA GLY A 101 -12.83 -12.32 -37.51
C GLY A 101 -11.46 -12.51 -36.88
N GLU A 102 -10.42 -12.04 -37.54
CA GLU A 102 -9.15 -11.81 -36.85
C GLU A 102 -9.27 -10.49 -36.11
N VAL A 103 -8.89 -10.50 -34.83
CA VAL A 103 -8.88 -9.33 -33.97
C VAL A 103 -7.43 -9.03 -33.70
N HIS A 104 -6.99 -7.82 -34.04
CA HIS A 104 -5.66 -7.36 -33.70
C HIS A 104 -5.75 -5.99 -33.03
N GLU A 105 -5.19 -5.94 -31.84
CA GLU A 105 -5.08 -4.73 -31.04
C GLU A 105 -3.71 -4.07 -31.27
N ALA A 106 -3.67 -2.74 -31.33
CA ALA A 106 -2.51 -1.96 -30.90
C ALA A 106 -2.86 -1.41 -29.52
N PHE A 107 -2.45 -2.12 -28.47
CA PHE A 107 -2.95 -1.85 -27.13
C PHE A 107 -1.84 -1.77 -26.08
N LYS A 108 -1.99 -0.78 -25.18
CA LYS A 108 -1.70 -0.86 -23.74
C LYS A 108 -2.35 0.36 -23.06
N LYS A 109 -2.83 0.42 -21.80
CA LYS A 109 -3.52 -0.52 -20.88
C LYS A 109 -4.05 0.20 -19.62
N SER A 110 -3.68 1.46 -19.38
CA SER A 110 -4.12 2.23 -18.21
C SER A 110 -4.36 3.72 -18.52
N HIS A 111 -5.63 4.10 -18.62
CA HIS A 111 -6.15 5.45 -18.93
C HIS A 111 -5.79 6.58 -17.93
N LYS A 112 -4.82 6.41 -17.02
CA LYS A 112 -4.59 7.40 -15.95
C LYS A 112 -3.46 8.40 -16.20
N TYR A 113 -2.50 8.07 -17.08
CA TYR A 113 -1.34 8.92 -17.45
C TYR A 113 -0.71 8.55 -18.83
N ASP A 114 -1.41 7.76 -19.65
CA ASP A 114 -0.97 7.33 -20.99
C ASP A 114 -2.16 7.51 -21.95
N SER A 115 -2.37 8.75 -22.40
CA SER A 115 -3.47 9.11 -23.32
C SER A 115 -3.23 8.72 -24.79
N ASN A 116 -2.06 8.18 -25.13
CA ASN A 116 -1.77 7.76 -26.50
C ASN A 116 -2.23 6.31 -26.73
N PHE A 117 -2.61 5.97 -27.96
CA PHE A 117 -2.81 4.59 -28.45
C PHE A 117 -4.04 3.82 -27.93
N ASP A 118 -5.24 4.39 -28.05
CA ASP A 118 -6.49 3.66 -27.84
C ASP A 118 -7.20 3.37 -29.18
N ILE A 119 -6.53 2.58 -30.03
CA ILE A 119 -7.03 2.22 -31.37
C ILE A 119 -6.85 0.73 -31.66
N ALA A 120 -7.90 0.12 -32.21
CA ALA A 120 -7.91 -1.26 -32.64
C ALA A 120 -8.66 -1.43 -33.96
N TRP A 121 -8.50 -2.59 -34.59
CA TRP A 121 -9.32 -2.98 -35.72
C TRP A 121 -9.89 -4.40 -35.58
N ILE A 122 -11.02 -4.61 -36.25
CA ILE A 122 -11.73 -5.89 -36.33
C ILE A 122 -11.85 -6.25 -37.81
N ARG A 123 -11.27 -7.39 -38.21
CA ARG A 123 -11.36 -7.90 -39.58
C ARG A 123 -12.57 -8.81 -39.71
N LEU A 124 -13.42 -8.55 -40.70
CA LEU A 124 -14.60 -9.36 -40.99
C LEU A 124 -14.21 -10.56 -41.88
N ALA A 125 -14.73 -11.76 -41.59
CA ALA A 125 -14.58 -12.91 -42.49
C ALA A 125 -15.19 -12.62 -43.87
N GLU A 126 -16.40 -12.04 -43.91
CA GLU A 126 -17.10 -11.64 -45.14
C GLU A 126 -17.26 -10.11 -45.23
N PRO A 127 -17.49 -9.57 -46.45
CA PRO A 127 -17.74 -8.13 -46.59
C PRO A 127 -18.96 -7.68 -45.79
N ALA A 128 -18.89 -6.45 -45.26
CA ALA A 128 -20.01 -5.77 -44.65
C ALA A 128 -21.22 -5.67 -45.61
N PRO A 129 -22.47 -5.53 -45.09
CA PRO A 129 -23.67 -5.52 -45.93
C PRO A 129 -23.62 -4.49 -47.05
N ALA A 130 -24.16 -4.81 -48.23
CA ALA A 130 -23.99 -4.00 -49.45
C ALA A 130 -24.61 -2.57 -49.39
N TYR A 131 -25.44 -2.27 -48.39
CA TYR A 131 -25.94 -0.92 -48.11
C TYR A 131 -24.95 -0.04 -47.33
N THR A 132 -23.99 -0.66 -46.63
CA THR A 132 -22.91 0.03 -45.93
C THR A 132 -21.87 0.55 -46.92
N LYS A 133 -21.14 1.59 -46.55
CA LYS A 133 -20.03 2.14 -47.34
C LYS A 133 -18.88 2.46 -46.40
N PRO A 134 -17.67 1.93 -46.66
CA PRO A 134 -16.50 2.33 -45.90
C PRO A 134 -16.25 3.83 -46.02
N LEU A 135 -15.85 4.45 -44.91
CA LEU A 135 -15.42 5.84 -44.85
C LEU A 135 -13.90 5.90 -45.06
N GLU A 136 -13.48 6.74 -46.00
CA GLU A 136 -12.06 6.94 -46.28
C GLU A 136 -11.38 7.68 -45.12
N ILE A 137 -10.17 7.26 -44.73
CA ILE A 137 -9.41 7.89 -43.65
C ILE A 137 -8.75 9.15 -44.17
N TRP A 138 -8.89 10.28 -43.45
CA TRP A 138 -8.17 11.50 -43.76
C TRP A 138 -6.67 11.31 -43.45
N ASN A 139 -5.81 11.65 -44.39
CA ASN A 139 -4.39 11.32 -44.34
C ASN A 139 -3.57 12.19 -43.39
N ASP A 140 -3.87 13.49 -43.35
CA ASP A 140 -2.98 14.53 -42.84
C ASP A 140 -3.71 15.38 -41.78
N PRO A 141 -3.56 15.02 -40.49
CA PRO A 141 -4.19 15.76 -39.40
C PRO A 141 -3.53 17.13 -39.16
N ASP A 142 -2.28 17.34 -39.57
CA ASP A 142 -1.56 18.61 -39.40
C ASP A 142 -2.16 19.74 -40.26
N VAL A 143 -2.97 19.42 -41.28
CA VAL A 143 -3.72 20.38 -42.12
C VAL A 143 -5.11 20.70 -41.54
N ILE A 144 -5.39 20.34 -40.28
CA ILE A 144 -6.67 20.63 -39.62
C ILE A 144 -6.48 21.68 -38.52
N GLU A 145 -6.86 22.90 -38.87
CA GLU A 145 -6.79 24.07 -38.00
C GLU A 145 -7.81 24.01 -36.83
N PRO A 146 -7.47 24.57 -35.65
CA PRO A 146 -8.43 24.87 -34.59
C PRO A 146 -9.66 25.63 -35.09
N GLY A 147 -10.83 25.27 -34.59
CA GLY A 147 -12.12 25.80 -35.04
C GLY A 147 -12.68 25.12 -36.30
N GLN A 148 -11.97 24.15 -36.91
CA GLN A 148 -12.56 23.31 -37.96
C GLN A 148 -13.81 22.60 -37.41
N GLY A 149 -14.95 22.79 -38.09
CA GLY A 149 -16.18 22.05 -37.81
C GLY A 149 -16.05 20.55 -38.14
N LEU A 150 -16.49 19.71 -37.22
CA LEU A 150 -16.43 18.25 -37.25
C LEU A 150 -17.76 17.67 -36.77
N THR A 151 -18.05 16.42 -37.13
CA THR A 151 -19.25 15.71 -36.63
C THR A 151 -18.84 14.39 -35.99
N MET A 152 -19.13 14.24 -34.70
CA MET A 152 -18.98 12.96 -33.99
C MET A 152 -20.27 12.14 -34.07
N GLY A 153 -20.19 10.82 -33.92
CA GLY A 153 -21.38 9.99 -33.78
C GLY A 153 -21.13 8.65 -33.09
N GLY A 154 -22.21 8.04 -32.59
CA GLY A 154 -22.16 6.75 -31.92
C GLY A 154 -23.49 6.29 -31.32
N PHE A 155 -23.40 5.26 -30.48
CA PHE A 155 -24.53 4.55 -29.87
C PHE A 155 -24.50 4.63 -28.33
N GLY A 156 -23.77 5.59 -27.76
CA GLY A 156 -23.51 5.73 -26.33
C GLY A 156 -24.67 6.27 -25.50
N GLN A 157 -24.42 6.38 -24.20
CA GLN A 157 -25.38 6.87 -23.21
C GLN A 157 -25.78 8.33 -23.44
N LYS A 158 -26.97 8.69 -22.96
CA LYS A 158 -27.57 10.02 -23.19
C LYS A 158 -27.21 11.07 -22.13
N LYS A 159 -26.42 10.68 -21.11
CA LYS A 159 -25.90 11.51 -20.00
C LYS A 159 -24.85 10.74 -19.17
N THR A 160 -24.04 11.45 -18.39
CA THR A 160 -22.96 10.87 -17.56
C THR A 160 -23.45 9.94 -16.44
N HIS A 161 -24.69 10.11 -15.96
CA HIS A 161 -25.25 9.35 -14.83
C HIS A 161 -26.58 8.68 -15.18
N CYS A 162 -26.53 7.39 -15.50
CA CYS A 162 -27.72 6.55 -15.64
C CYS A 162 -28.14 5.90 -14.30
N SER A 163 -29.39 6.10 -13.92
CA SER A 163 -30.05 5.26 -12.90
C SER A 163 -30.51 3.95 -13.53
N LEU A 164 -30.46 2.84 -12.78
CA LEU A 164 -31.00 1.53 -13.20
C LEU A 164 -32.51 1.58 -13.52
N SER A 165 -33.22 2.60 -13.02
CA SER A 165 -34.65 2.83 -13.28
C SER A 165 -34.94 3.71 -14.50
N ASP A 166 -33.91 4.14 -15.23
CA ASP A 166 -34.00 5.08 -16.35
C ASP A 166 -33.72 4.35 -17.68
N PRO A 167 -34.74 3.78 -18.33
CA PRO A 167 -34.54 3.03 -19.57
C PRO A 167 -34.09 3.91 -20.74
N ASP A 168 -34.41 5.21 -20.68
CA ASP A 168 -34.10 6.17 -21.75
C ASP A 168 -32.64 6.68 -21.68
N CYS A 169 -31.92 6.40 -20.60
CA CYS A 169 -30.53 6.82 -20.42
C CYS A 169 -29.50 5.91 -21.14
N TYR A 170 -29.79 4.61 -21.20
CA TYR A 170 -28.87 3.64 -21.79
C TYR A 170 -28.82 3.78 -23.31
N GLY A 171 -27.62 3.82 -23.86
CA GLY A 171 -27.37 3.96 -25.30
C GLY A 171 -27.89 2.79 -26.13
N GLY A 172 -28.01 3.02 -27.44
CA GLY A 172 -28.49 2.06 -28.43
C GLY A 172 -29.10 2.70 -29.68
N ASP A 173 -29.60 3.92 -29.56
CA ASP A 173 -29.99 4.75 -30.70
C ASP A 173 -28.74 5.41 -31.31
N LEU A 174 -28.62 5.38 -32.64
CA LEU A 174 -27.58 6.14 -33.35
C LEU A 174 -27.86 7.64 -33.22
N ALA A 175 -26.85 8.42 -32.87
CA ALA A 175 -26.91 9.87 -32.88
C ALA A 175 -25.61 10.51 -33.37
N PHE A 176 -25.70 11.80 -33.70
CA PHE A 176 -24.57 12.63 -34.11
C PHE A 176 -24.60 13.97 -33.36
N VAL A 177 -23.42 14.52 -33.11
CA VAL A 177 -23.21 15.85 -32.49
C VAL A 177 -22.18 16.59 -33.33
N ASP A 178 -22.41 17.86 -33.60
CA ASP A 178 -21.41 18.72 -34.24
C ASP A 178 -20.48 19.32 -33.18
N THR A 179 -19.20 19.41 -33.51
CA THR A 179 -18.17 19.96 -32.63
C THR A 179 -17.12 20.69 -33.45
N MET A 180 -16.09 21.20 -32.78
CA MET A 180 -14.94 21.82 -33.42
C MET A 180 -13.66 21.20 -32.88
N LEU A 181 -12.63 21.12 -33.73
CA LEU A 181 -11.28 20.83 -33.27
C LEU A 181 -10.81 21.97 -32.35
N GLN A 182 -10.39 21.65 -31.13
CA GLN A 182 -9.61 22.57 -30.30
C GLN A 182 -8.15 22.55 -30.74
N GLU A 183 -7.58 21.34 -30.83
CA GLU A 183 -6.15 21.12 -30.95
C GLU A 183 -5.85 19.75 -31.56
N TYR A 184 -4.83 19.68 -32.41
CA TYR A 184 -4.17 18.43 -32.77
C TYR A 184 -2.84 18.34 -31.99
N VAL A 185 -2.77 17.41 -31.03
CA VAL A 185 -1.62 17.23 -30.16
C VAL A 185 -0.69 16.19 -30.77
N ASN A 186 0.51 16.64 -31.15
CA ASN A 186 1.51 15.85 -31.87
C ASN A 186 2.94 16.20 -31.43
N GLN A 187 3.17 16.34 -30.11
CA GLN A 187 4.41 16.90 -29.57
C GLN A 187 4.89 16.22 -28.27
N GLY A 188 6.21 16.03 -28.18
CA GLY A 188 6.87 15.38 -27.05
C GLY A 188 6.36 13.96 -26.84
N ARG A 189 5.62 13.76 -25.74
CA ARG A 189 5.11 12.46 -25.27
C ARG A 189 3.60 12.34 -25.37
N ILE A 190 2.92 13.33 -25.96
CA ILE A 190 1.49 13.31 -26.23
C ILE A 190 1.32 13.52 -27.73
N PHE A 191 0.86 12.50 -28.44
CA PHE A 191 0.92 12.53 -29.91
C PHE A 191 -0.17 11.73 -30.60
N HIS A 192 -0.51 12.19 -31.80
CA HIS A 192 -1.60 11.69 -32.63
C HIS A 192 -2.98 11.80 -31.97
N LEU A 193 -3.21 12.81 -31.12
CA LEU A 193 -4.48 13.04 -30.43
C LEU A 193 -5.20 14.29 -30.95
N LEU A 194 -6.52 14.23 -31.02
CA LEU A 194 -7.40 15.32 -31.44
C LEU A 194 -8.28 15.67 -30.24
N LEU A 195 -8.17 16.91 -29.76
CA LEU A 195 -9.02 17.45 -28.70
C LEU A 195 -10.17 18.22 -29.35
N VAL A 196 -11.40 17.94 -28.93
CA VAL A 196 -12.62 18.61 -29.44
C VAL A 196 -13.43 19.21 -28.30
N GLY A 197 -14.29 20.19 -28.59
CA GLY A 197 -15.18 20.85 -27.63
C GLY A 197 -14.72 22.26 -27.18
N PRO A 198 -15.16 22.77 -26.02
CA PRO A 198 -16.33 22.31 -25.28
C PRO A 198 -17.61 22.64 -26.06
N THR A 199 -18.56 21.71 -26.07
CA THR A 199 -19.90 21.90 -26.63
C THR A 199 -20.90 21.74 -25.48
N PRO A 200 -21.34 22.84 -24.83
CA PRO A 200 -22.09 22.74 -23.58
C PRO A 200 -23.43 22.00 -23.74
N ASN A 201 -23.57 20.93 -22.96
CA ASN A 201 -24.66 19.94 -23.00
C ASN A 201 -24.70 19.08 -24.28
N GLU A 202 -23.61 18.97 -25.03
CA GLU A 202 -23.54 18.22 -26.29
C GLU A 202 -22.20 17.47 -26.42
N GLY A 203 -22.19 16.14 -26.38
CA GLY A 203 -20.93 15.38 -26.40
C GLY A 203 -21.07 13.87 -26.47
N PRO A 204 -19.94 13.15 -26.59
CA PRO A 204 -19.90 11.70 -26.59
C PRO A 204 -19.98 11.18 -25.16
N CYS A 205 -20.37 9.92 -25.01
CA CYS A 205 -20.59 9.31 -23.71
C CYS A 205 -20.19 7.84 -23.67
N PHE A 206 -20.36 7.20 -22.51
CA PHE A 206 -20.07 5.79 -22.33
C PHE A 206 -20.82 4.92 -23.36
N GLY A 207 -20.09 4.30 -24.29
CA GLY A 207 -20.61 3.52 -25.42
C GLY A 207 -20.34 4.12 -26.79
N ASP A 208 -19.96 5.39 -26.88
CA ASP A 208 -19.50 6.01 -28.13
C ASP A 208 -18.04 5.66 -28.47
N SER A 209 -17.30 5.06 -27.53
CA SER A 209 -15.88 4.71 -27.67
C SER A 209 -15.61 3.96 -28.98
N GLY A 210 -14.65 4.44 -29.76
CA GLY A 210 -14.32 3.95 -31.11
C GLY A 210 -15.17 4.53 -32.24
N GLY A 211 -16.17 5.37 -31.94
CA GLY A 211 -17.01 6.03 -32.93
C GLY A 211 -16.29 7.10 -33.75
N PRO A 212 -16.79 7.41 -34.96
CA PRO A 212 -16.15 8.33 -35.89
C PRO A 212 -16.19 9.79 -35.40
N LEU A 213 -15.09 10.48 -35.63
CA LEU A 213 -15.03 11.93 -35.81
C LEU A 213 -14.86 12.20 -37.30
N GLY A 214 -15.92 12.69 -37.93
CA GLY A 214 -15.98 13.00 -39.35
C GLY A 214 -15.53 14.42 -39.66
N VAL A 215 -14.77 14.58 -40.75
CA VAL A 215 -14.45 15.89 -41.34
C VAL A 215 -14.96 15.96 -42.77
N GLN A 216 -15.47 17.12 -43.19
CA GLN A 216 -15.82 17.36 -44.60
C GLN A 216 -14.73 18.18 -45.31
N ARG A 217 -14.22 17.67 -46.43
CA ARG A 217 -13.24 18.33 -47.30
C ARG A 217 -13.72 18.27 -48.75
N ASN A 218 -13.80 19.41 -49.42
CA ASN A 218 -14.26 19.53 -50.82
C ASN A 218 -15.62 18.84 -51.10
N GLY A 219 -16.52 18.81 -50.10
CA GLY A 219 -17.82 18.14 -50.18
C GLY A 219 -17.82 16.64 -49.86
N GLN A 220 -16.65 15.99 -49.81
CA GLN A 220 -16.48 14.59 -49.40
C GLN A 220 -16.30 14.49 -47.87
N TRP A 221 -16.73 13.36 -47.31
CA TRP A 221 -16.59 13.05 -45.88
C TRP A 221 -15.46 12.04 -45.65
N TYR A 222 -14.66 12.27 -44.63
CA TYR A 222 -13.54 11.42 -44.24
C TYR A 222 -13.57 11.11 -42.74
N LEU A 223 -13.02 9.96 -42.36
CA LEU A 223 -12.73 9.61 -40.97
C LEU A 223 -11.46 10.32 -40.54
N LEU A 224 -11.60 11.30 -39.64
CA LEU A 224 -10.47 11.98 -39.03
C LEU A 224 -9.98 11.22 -37.78
N GLY A 225 -10.90 10.86 -36.89
CA GLY A 225 -10.54 10.24 -35.61
C GLY A 225 -11.49 9.16 -35.10
N ASN A 226 -11.02 8.37 -34.14
CA ASN A 226 -11.87 7.43 -33.38
C ASN A 226 -11.90 7.83 -31.89
N PHE A 227 -13.09 7.82 -31.29
CA PHE A 227 -13.27 8.31 -29.92
C PHE A 227 -12.49 7.43 -28.93
N MET A 228 -11.74 8.05 -28.02
CA MET A 228 -10.99 7.38 -26.95
C MET A 228 -11.67 7.55 -25.59
N GLY A 229 -11.99 8.80 -25.23
CA GLY A 229 -12.48 9.14 -23.89
C GLY A 229 -11.95 10.49 -23.41
N TRP A 230 -11.54 10.51 -22.14
CA TRP A 230 -11.08 11.69 -21.42
C TRP A 230 -9.83 11.39 -20.59
N ASP A 231 -9.00 12.40 -20.37
CA ASP A 231 -7.87 12.41 -19.44
C ASP A 231 -7.76 13.81 -18.88
N LYS A 232 -7.77 13.93 -17.55
CA LYS A 232 -7.65 15.19 -16.77
C LYS A 232 -6.43 16.07 -17.10
N ILE A 233 -5.44 15.59 -17.85
CA ILE A 233 -4.29 16.36 -18.31
C ILE A 233 -4.60 17.08 -19.63
N LEU A 234 -5.55 16.55 -20.43
CA LEU A 234 -5.85 17.02 -21.78
C LEU A 234 -7.24 17.67 -21.92
N VAL A 235 -8.23 17.22 -21.13
CA VAL A 235 -9.62 17.72 -21.14
C VAL A 235 -10.22 17.70 -19.73
N GLN A 236 -11.29 18.45 -19.48
CA GLN A 236 -11.88 18.57 -18.14
C GLN A 236 -12.63 17.30 -17.68
N GLU A 237 -11.96 16.46 -16.90
CA GLU A 237 -12.52 15.25 -16.29
C GLU A 237 -13.44 15.55 -15.06
N ASP A 238 -14.57 16.24 -15.27
CA ASP A 238 -15.65 16.33 -14.27
C ASP A 238 -16.57 15.11 -14.36
N TYR A 239 -16.34 14.12 -13.49
CA TYR A 239 -17.16 12.90 -13.40
C TYR A 239 -18.68 13.14 -13.18
N ASN A 240 -19.14 14.34 -12.84
CA ASN A 240 -20.56 14.66 -12.70
C ASN A 240 -21.21 15.11 -14.02
N ARG A 241 -20.41 15.53 -15.00
CA ARG A 241 -20.84 16.19 -16.26
C ARG A 241 -19.97 15.83 -17.48
N LEU A 242 -19.29 14.69 -17.44
CA LEU A 242 -18.24 14.32 -18.39
C LEU A 242 -18.72 14.35 -19.85
N CYS A 243 -19.87 13.73 -20.13
CA CYS A 243 -20.51 13.72 -21.45
C CYS A 243 -21.16 15.09 -21.79
N GLU A 244 -21.66 15.80 -20.78
CA GLU A 244 -22.35 17.09 -20.92
C GLU A 244 -21.39 18.29 -21.11
N ASN A 245 -20.10 18.14 -20.85
CA ASN A 245 -19.10 19.19 -21.10
C ASN A 245 -18.78 19.32 -22.61
N GLY A 246 -18.98 18.25 -23.38
CA GLY A 246 -18.71 18.21 -24.82
C GLY A 246 -17.24 18.20 -25.23
N GLU A 247 -16.33 18.28 -24.26
CA GLU A 247 -14.91 18.01 -24.49
C GLU A 247 -14.68 16.53 -24.69
N ALA A 248 -13.75 16.14 -25.56
CA ALA A 248 -13.42 14.74 -25.80
C ALA A 248 -12.05 14.58 -26.48
N ILE A 249 -11.43 13.41 -26.27
CA ILE A 249 -10.18 13.01 -26.94
C ILE A 249 -10.49 11.94 -27.99
N TYR A 250 -9.97 12.14 -29.20
CA TYR A 250 -9.98 11.17 -30.29
C TYR A 250 -8.54 10.83 -30.70
N ASN A 251 -8.27 9.58 -31.11
CA ASN A 251 -7.02 9.29 -31.82
C ASN A 251 -7.15 9.82 -33.26
N SER A 252 -6.08 10.39 -33.82
CA SER A 252 -5.98 10.69 -35.25
C SER A 252 -5.75 9.40 -36.05
N VAL A 253 -6.78 8.92 -36.75
CA VAL A 253 -6.74 7.60 -37.42
C VAL A 253 -5.74 7.60 -38.59
N GLY A 254 -5.51 8.75 -39.23
CA GLY A 254 -4.53 8.92 -40.32
C GLY A 254 -3.11 8.50 -39.92
N ALA A 255 -2.68 8.83 -38.70
CA ALA A 255 -1.35 8.46 -38.18
C ALA A 255 -1.17 6.94 -38.01
N TYR A 256 -2.26 6.19 -37.88
CA TYR A 256 -2.25 4.75 -37.66
C TYR A 256 -2.38 3.91 -38.94
N VAL A 257 -2.57 4.52 -40.11
CA VAL A 257 -2.80 3.83 -41.39
C VAL A 257 -1.76 2.76 -41.67
N HIS A 258 -0.45 3.08 -41.56
CA HIS A 258 0.61 2.10 -41.79
C HIS A 258 0.53 0.91 -40.82
N TRP A 259 0.24 1.15 -39.53
CA TRP A 259 0.06 0.06 -38.57
C TRP A 259 -1.16 -0.80 -38.92
N ILE A 260 -2.30 -0.18 -39.26
CA ILE A 260 -3.53 -0.88 -39.64
C ILE A 260 -3.28 -1.77 -40.86
N GLU A 261 -2.68 -1.24 -41.93
CA GLU A 261 -2.40 -2.02 -43.15
C GLU A 261 -1.41 -3.16 -42.91
N GLN A 262 -0.29 -2.87 -42.21
CA GLN A 262 0.75 -3.85 -41.94
C GLN A 262 0.26 -5.00 -41.05
N SER A 263 -0.57 -4.71 -40.05
CA SER A 263 -1.09 -5.73 -39.12
C SER A 263 -2.30 -6.49 -39.67
N SER A 264 -3.17 -5.85 -40.46
CA SER A 264 -4.37 -6.50 -41.03
C SER A 264 -4.13 -7.22 -42.36
N GLY A 265 -3.05 -6.87 -43.07
CA GLY A 265 -2.82 -7.32 -44.44
C GLY A 265 -3.86 -6.81 -45.45
N ILE A 266 -4.62 -5.77 -45.08
CA ILE A 266 -5.61 -5.10 -45.95
C ILE A 266 -5.08 -3.73 -46.33
N GLN A 267 -5.04 -3.44 -47.62
CA GLN A 267 -4.72 -2.11 -48.13
C GLN A 267 -5.99 -1.24 -48.10
N LEU A 268 -5.90 -0.09 -47.44
CA LEU A 268 -6.94 0.94 -47.35
C LEU A 268 -7.00 1.77 -48.64
N ASN A 269 -8.19 2.25 -48.99
CA ASN A 269 -8.40 3.11 -50.15
C ASN A 269 -8.01 4.56 -49.84
N PHE A 270 -7.43 5.24 -50.83
CA PHE A 270 -7.09 6.67 -50.78
C PHE A 270 -7.31 7.25 -52.18
N ASP A 271 -8.12 8.31 -52.30
CA ASP A 271 -8.28 9.06 -53.54
C ASP A 271 -7.06 9.98 -53.75
N GLY A 272 -6.05 9.49 -54.47
CA GLY A 272 -4.73 10.13 -54.55
C GLY A 272 -4.70 11.57 -55.09
N ASP A 273 -5.75 12.05 -55.75
CA ASP A 273 -5.87 13.43 -56.21
C ASP A 273 -6.45 14.38 -55.11
N ALA A 274 -7.20 13.84 -54.14
CA ALA A 274 -7.89 14.61 -53.10
C ALA A 274 -7.39 14.34 -51.65
N ASN A 275 -6.83 13.16 -51.40
CA ASN A 275 -6.40 12.65 -50.10
C ASN A 275 -5.27 11.62 -50.33
N GLN A 276 -4.02 12.08 -50.33
CA GLN A 276 -2.87 11.22 -50.63
C GLN A 276 -2.63 10.18 -49.53
N ARG A 277 -2.14 9.00 -49.87
CA ARG A 277 -1.74 8.01 -48.85
C ARG A 277 -0.69 8.60 -47.88
N PRO A 278 -0.86 8.48 -46.55
CA PRO A 278 0.14 8.92 -45.58
C PRO A 278 1.53 8.34 -45.86
N ALA A 279 2.57 9.13 -45.62
CA ALA A 279 3.94 8.61 -45.60
C ALA A 279 4.12 7.62 -44.45
N PRO A 280 5.00 6.60 -44.57
CA PRO A 280 5.35 5.75 -43.44
C PRO A 280 5.89 6.58 -42.27
N PRO A 281 5.48 6.30 -41.02
CA PRO A 281 5.93 7.07 -39.86
C PRO A 281 7.45 6.94 -39.66
N VAL A 282 8.10 8.08 -39.42
CA VAL A 282 9.54 8.16 -39.14
C VAL A 282 9.72 8.25 -37.63
N TYR A 283 9.83 7.09 -36.98
CA TYR A 283 10.13 7.02 -35.55
C TYR A 283 11.58 7.47 -35.28
N PRO A 284 11.85 8.27 -34.23
CA PRO A 284 13.19 8.49 -33.71
C PRO A 284 13.92 7.16 -33.49
N SER A 285 15.19 7.09 -33.91
CA SER A 285 16.03 5.95 -33.58
C SER A 285 16.15 5.83 -32.06
N LYS A 286 16.05 4.60 -31.54
CA LYS A 286 16.20 4.31 -30.11
C LYS A 286 17.45 5.01 -29.54
N PRO A 287 17.33 5.82 -28.47
CA PRO A 287 18.45 6.50 -27.80
C PRO A 287 19.60 5.54 -27.48
N ASP A 288 20.83 5.99 -27.71
CA ASP A 288 22.03 5.26 -27.28
C ASP A 288 22.22 5.44 -25.77
N LEU A 289 22.41 4.32 -25.09
CA LEU A 289 22.21 4.18 -23.65
C LEU A 289 23.20 5.01 -22.84
N ASP A 290 24.40 5.14 -23.39
CA ASP A 290 25.57 5.72 -22.71
C ASP A 290 25.88 7.15 -23.23
N GLN A 291 25.08 7.67 -24.18
CA GLN A 291 25.32 8.98 -24.83
C GLN A 291 24.11 9.92 -24.85
N SER A 292 22.88 9.41 -24.75
CA SER A 292 21.68 10.23 -24.91
C SER A 292 21.35 11.11 -23.71
N SER A 293 21.04 12.37 -24.01
CA SER A 293 20.50 13.37 -23.11
C SER A 293 19.11 13.01 -22.60
N PHE A 294 18.66 13.70 -21.54
CA PHE A 294 17.30 13.53 -21.03
C PHE A 294 16.25 13.99 -22.07
N VAL A 295 16.55 15.02 -22.86
CA VAL A 295 15.68 15.49 -23.96
C VAL A 295 15.48 14.39 -25.01
N GLU A 296 16.52 13.66 -25.41
CA GLU A 296 16.40 12.53 -26.34
C GLU A 296 15.61 11.35 -25.73
N TRP A 297 15.83 11.04 -24.45
CA TRP A 297 15.01 10.04 -23.73
C TRP A 297 13.55 10.44 -23.58
N CYS A 298 13.27 11.75 -23.49
CA CYS A 298 11.94 12.33 -23.43
C CYS A 298 11.25 12.32 -24.79
N ALA A 299 11.96 12.63 -25.88
CA ALA A 299 11.43 12.63 -27.24
C ALA A 299 11.30 11.22 -27.87
N TYR A 300 11.96 10.20 -27.32
CA TYR A 300 11.84 8.81 -27.79
C TYR A 300 10.44 8.23 -27.50
N ASP A 301 9.69 7.96 -28.58
CA ASP A 301 8.24 7.69 -28.67
C ASP A 301 7.82 6.22 -28.57
N ASP A 302 8.76 5.28 -28.45
CA ASP A 302 8.48 3.84 -28.34
C ASP A 302 7.89 3.47 -26.96
N ILE A 303 6.58 3.62 -26.84
CA ILE A 303 5.78 3.24 -25.66
C ILE A 303 5.90 1.75 -25.28
N LYS A 304 6.36 0.89 -26.20
CA LYS A 304 6.58 -0.55 -25.93
C LYS A 304 7.93 -0.80 -25.26
N SER A 305 8.88 0.13 -25.35
CA SER A 305 10.16 0.05 -24.62
C SER A 305 9.93 0.29 -23.12
N PRO A 306 10.37 -0.60 -22.21
CA PRO A 306 10.19 -0.39 -20.78
C PRO A 306 10.86 0.89 -20.24
N SER A 307 11.85 1.43 -20.96
CA SER A 307 12.45 2.75 -20.69
C SER A 307 11.43 3.90 -20.74
N TRP A 308 10.37 3.78 -21.55
CA TRP A 308 9.32 4.80 -21.66
C TRP A 308 8.68 5.10 -20.31
N PHE A 309 8.34 4.06 -19.54
CA PHE A 309 7.71 4.20 -18.22
C PHE A 309 8.65 4.86 -17.20
N THR A 310 9.96 4.61 -17.30
CA THR A 310 10.97 5.28 -16.48
C THR A 310 11.03 6.77 -16.81
N THR A 311 11.12 7.16 -18.09
CA THR A 311 11.09 8.58 -18.48
C THR A 311 9.79 9.27 -18.10
N GLN A 312 8.64 8.63 -18.34
CA GLN A 312 7.31 9.13 -17.94
C GLN A 312 7.25 9.40 -16.43
N SER A 313 7.85 8.52 -15.62
CA SER A 313 7.90 8.66 -14.15
C SER A 313 8.86 9.75 -13.67
N ILE A 314 9.88 10.11 -14.46
CA ILE A 314 10.78 11.23 -14.18
C ILE A 314 10.04 12.55 -14.48
N ILE A 315 9.43 12.68 -15.66
CA ILE A 315 8.69 13.88 -16.08
C ILE A 315 7.53 14.15 -15.11
N ARG A 316 6.83 13.10 -14.68
CA ARG A 316 5.75 13.23 -13.70
C ARG A 316 6.22 13.83 -12.37
N GLN A 317 7.41 13.51 -11.88
CA GLN A 317 7.96 14.14 -10.68
C GLN A 317 8.28 15.63 -10.92
N ALA A 318 8.79 15.98 -12.10
CA ALA A 318 8.98 17.38 -12.49
C ALA A 318 7.65 18.15 -12.55
N ALA A 319 6.59 17.56 -13.12
CA ALA A 319 5.25 18.15 -13.17
C ALA A 319 4.62 18.29 -11.77
N ASP A 320 4.70 17.25 -10.93
CA ASP A 320 4.24 17.30 -9.55
C ASP A 320 5.03 18.29 -8.68
N PHE A 321 6.29 18.59 -9.04
CA PHE A 321 7.07 19.67 -8.45
C PHE A 321 6.65 21.05 -8.96
N ALA A 322 6.52 21.21 -10.29
CA ALA A 322 6.14 22.46 -10.95
C ALA A 322 4.80 22.99 -10.43
N ARG A 323 3.77 22.12 -10.38
CA ARG A 323 2.44 22.43 -9.80
C ARG A 323 2.46 22.87 -8.34
N LYS A 324 3.47 22.45 -7.56
CA LYS A 324 3.67 22.87 -6.17
C LYS A 324 4.43 24.19 -6.06
N GLN A 325 5.05 24.67 -7.13
CA GLN A 325 5.71 25.99 -7.19
C GLN A 325 4.79 27.04 -7.81
N ASP A 326 4.05 26.66 -8.86
CA ASP A 326 3.08 27.52 -9.55
C ASP A 326 1.81 26.72 -9.85
N SER A 327 0.66 27.22 -9.38
CA SER A 327 -0.64 26.60 -9.57
C SER A 327 -1.26 26.86 -10.94
N SER A 328 -0.68 27.72 -11.78
CA SER A 328 -1.14 27.91 -13.17
C SER A 328 -0.52 26.91 -14.15
N ILE A 329 0.41 26.07 -13.71
CA ILE A 329 0.97 24.97 -14.52
C ILE A 329 0.05 23.78 -14.35
N GLU A 330 -0.41 23.19 -15.44
CA GLU A 330 -1.30 22.02 -15.38
C GLU A 330 -0.50 20.70 -15.34
N GLY A 331 0.73 20.74 -15.83
CA GLY A 331 1.70 19.66 -15.91
C GLY A 331 1.75 18.99 -17.28
N ARG A 332 0.76 19.25 -18.14
CA ARG A 332 0.66 18.83 -19.54
C ARG A 332 1.88 19.28 -20.35
N GLU A 333 2.26 20.53 -20.15
CA GLU A 333 3.31 21.26 -20.87
C GLU A 333 4.68 20.57 -20.75
N LEU A 334 4.94 19.86 -19.64
CA LEU A 334 6.18 19.13 -19.41
C LEU A 334 6.21 17.75 -20.07
N PHE A 335 5.07 17.20 -20.50
CA PHE A 335 5.05 16.01 -21.36
C PHE A 335 5.21 16.37 -22.83
N GLU A 336 4.93 17.63 -23.20
CA GLU A 336 4.96 18.13 -24.57
C GLU A 336 6.31 18.79 -24.92
N ASP A 337 6.86 19.60 -24.00
CA ASP A 337 8.18 20.23 -24.16
C ASP A 337 9.23 19.55 -23.26
N CYS A 338 10.09 18.75 -23.89
CA CYS A 338 11.19 18.05 -23.24
C CYS A 338 12.29 18.98 -22.69
N TYR A 339 12.46 20.19 -23.23
CA TYR A 339 13.38 21.20 -22.68
C TYR A 339 12.78 21.86 -21.43
N LEU A 340 11.47 22.15 -21.44
CA LEU A 340 10.74 22.63 -20.27
C LEU A 340 10.77 21.59 -19.13
N ALA A 341 10.58 20.31 -19.45
CA ALA A 341 10.74 19.22 -18.50
C ALA A 341 12.14 19.17 -17.89
N GLU A 342 13.19 19.33 -18.71
CA GLU A 342 14.58 19.35 -18.24
C GLU A 342 14.87 20.58 -17.35
N ALA A 343 14.32 21.74 -17.69
CA ALA A 343 14.43 22.95 -16.87
C ALA A 343 13.76 22.76 -15.50
N TRP A 344 12.57 22.16 -15.45
CA TRP A 344 11.89 21.84 -14.19
C TRP A 344 12.60 20.78 -13.36
N LEU A 345 13.21 19.75 -13.98
CA LEU A 345 14.10 18.82 -13.28
C LEU A 345 15.32 19.54 -12.67
N THR A 346 15.91 20.49 -13.41
CA THR A 346 17.01 21.32 -12.91
C THR A 346 16.60 22.08 -11.64
N MET A 347 15.42 22.73 -11.66
CA MET A 347 14.89 23.45 -10.50
C MET A 347 14.51 22.51 -9.34
N MET A 348 13.94 21.34 -9.66
CA MET A 348 13.57 20.32 -8.68
C MET A 348 14.80 19.82 -7.91
N PHE A 349 15.82 19.32 -8.62
CA PHE A 349 17.03 18.77 -7.99
C PHE A 349 17.92 19.82 -7.32
N ALA A 350 17.85 21.09 -7.74
CA ALA A 350 18.49 22.19 -7.02
C ALA A 350 17.83 22.48 -5.65
N LYS A 351 16.55 22.13 -5.46
CA LYS A 351 15.78 22.35 -4.23
C LYS A 351 15.69 21.10 -3.34
N ASP A 352 15.48 19.93 -3.95
CA ASP A 352 15.51 18.62 -3.31
C ASP A 352 16.22 17.61 -4.25
N PRO A 353 17.48 17.23 -3.99
CA PRO A 353 18.23 16.27 -4.80
C PRO A 353 17.78 14.81 -4.56
N THR A 354 16.49 14.59 -4.33
CA THR A 354 15.86 13.28 -4.17
C THR A 354 15.12 12.88 -5.44
N LEU A 355 15.34 11.65 -5.90
CA LEU A 355 14.54 10.99 -6.93
C LEU A 355 13.83 9.78 -6.31
N ASN A 356 12.50 9.75 -6.35
CA ASN A 356 11.70 8.77 -5.62
C ASN A 356 10.67 8.08 -6.53
N PHE A 357 10.91 6.81 -6.81
CA PHE A 357 9.94 5.94 -7.47
C PHE A 357 9.41 4.91 -6.46
N SER A 358 8.30 5.24 -5.81
CA SER A 358 7.60 4.32 -4.90
C SER A 358 6.18 4.08 -5.38
N ILE A 359 5.82 2.81 -5.66
CA ILE A 359 4.45 2.47 -6.06
C ILE A 359 3.51 2.39 -4.84
N SER A 360 4.03 2.29 -3.61
CA SER A 360 3.17 2.15 -2.42
C SER A 360 2.29 3.37 -2.12
N GLU A 361 2.59 4.53 -2.71
CA GLU A 361 1.75 5.74 -2.64
C GLU A 361 0.56 5.70 -3.61
N PHE A 362 0.56 4.80 -4.59
CA PHE A 362 -0.51 4.66 -5.58
C PHE A 362 -1.40 3.46 -5.27
N GLY A 363 -2.61 3.76 -4.78
CA GLY A 363 -3.56 2.78 -4.26
C GLY A 363 -3.84 1.59 -5.20
N ARG A 364 -4.09 0.43 -4.58
CA ARG A 364 -4.39 -0.87 -5.21
C ARG A 364 -5.28 -0.70 -6.46
N GLY A 365 -4.75 -0.98 -7.65
CA GLY A 365 -5.47 -0.73 -8.90
C GLY A 365 -4.93 -1.46 -10.14
N ASN A 366 -3.74 -1.09 -10.64
CA ASN A 366 -3.23 -1.57 -11.93
C ASN A 366 -1.77 -2.03 -11.89
N PHE A 367 -1.48 -3.08 -12.65
CA PHE A 367 -0.21 -3.82 -12.67
C PHE A 367 0.83 -3.28 -13.67
N ASP A 368 0.69 -2.03 -14.12
CA ASP A 368 1.43 -1.51 -15.30
C ASP A 368 2.45 -0.38 -14.97
N TYR A 369 2.62 -0.03 -13.68
CA TYR A 369 3.52 1.05 -13.22
C TYR A 369 4.93 0.61 -12.79
N PHE A 370 5.25 -0.69 -12.91
CA PHE A 370 6.55 -1.22 -12.49
C PHE A 370 7.67 -0.76 -13.42
N LEU A 371 8.73 -0.19 -12.85
CA LEU A 371 9.96 0.06 -13.61
C LEU A 371 10.65 -1.28 -13.89
N GLU A 372 11.04 -1.50 -15.15
CA GLU A 372 11.86 -2.64 -15.57
C GLU A 372 13.25 -2.22 -16.09
N ASP A 373 13.35 -1.03 -16.68
CA ASP A 373 14.51 -0.53 -17.42
C ASP A 373 14.93 0.87 -16.92
N LEU A 374 16.05 0.94 -16.20
CA LEU A 374 16.53 2.17 -15.57
C LEU A 374 17.43 3.05 -16.46
N ARG A 375 17.63 2.73 -17.73
CA ARG A 375 18.62 3.42 -18.59
C ARG A 375 18.41 4.94 -18.71
N PRO A 376 17.17 5.50 -18.73
CA PRO A 376 16.98 6.95 -18.67
C PRO A 376 17.61 7.64 -17.45
N LEU A 377 17.84 6.94 -16.32
CA LEU A 377 18.48 7.53 -15.14
C LEU A 377 19.91 7.99 -15.39
N GLN A 378 20.63 7.41 -16.38
CA GLN A 378 22.00 7.82 -16.69
C GLN A 378 22.06 9.30 -17.11
N SER A 379 21.09 9.75 -17.91
CA SER A 379 20.97 11.14 -18.38
C SER A 379 20.79 12.16 -17.25
N LEU A 380 20.40 11.70 -16.05
CA LEU A 380 20.20 12.53 -14.87
C LEU A 380 21.47 12.77 -14.05
N GLN A 381 22.62 12.17 -14.41
CA GLN A 381 23.89 12.32 -13.69
C GLN A 381 24.27 13.80 -13.46
N LYS A 382 23.97 14.67 -14.44
CA LYS A 382 24.23 16.12 -14.38
C LYS A 382 23.52 16.85 -13.24
N PHE A 383 22.46 16.27 -12.65
CA PHE A 383 21.66 16.90 -11.60
C PHE A 383 22.16 16.63 -10.16
N ASN A 384 23.27 15.90 -9.97
CA ASN A 384 23.87 15.67 -8.65
C ASN A 384 22.89 15.06 -7.62
N ILE A 385 22.06 14.11 -8.05
CA ILE A 385 21.06 13.42 -7.24
C ILE A 385 21.75 12.77 -6.01
N LYS A 386 21.28 13.12 -4.81
CA LYS A 386 21.82 12.64 -3.53
C LYS A 386 21.06 11.46 -2.96
N ARG A 387 19.76 11.35 -3.23
CA ARG A 387 18.93 10.25 -2.71
C ARG A 387 18.16 9.60 -3.86
N LEU A 388 18.28 8.29 -4.00
CA LEU A 388 17.44 7.49 -4.90
C LEU A 388 16.65 6.46 -4.10
N VAL A 389 15.34 6.42 -4.35
CA VAL A 389 14.39 5.49 -3.74
C VAL A 389 13.66 4.72 -4.85
N LEU A 390 13.71 3.39 -4.77
CA LEU A 390 13.07 2.45 -5.70
C LEU A 390 12.29 1.43 -4.86
N VAL A 391 10.96 1.48 -4.86
CA VAL A 391 10.10 0.62 -4.02
C VAL A 391 8.94 0.03 -4.82
N ASN A 392 8.76 -1.31 -4.70
CA ASN A 392 7.76 -2.10 -5.42
C ASN A 392 7.93 -2.04 -6.95
N HIS A 393 9.01 -2.61 -7.48
CA HIS A 393 9.34 -2.62 -8.93
C HIS A 393 9.70 -4.01 -9.47
N THR A 394 10.00 -4.12 -10.76
CA THR A 394 10.38 -5.39 -11.42
C THR A 394 11.67 -5.22 -12.25
N ILE A 395 12.59 -4.40 -11.75
CA ILE A 395 13.84 -3.97 -12.41
C ILE A 395 14.76 -5.17 -12.64
N VAL A 396 15.19 -5.35 -13.89
CA VAL A 396 16.10 -6.44 -14.30
C VAL A 396 17.55 -5.99 -14.48
N ASP A 397 17.84 -4.70 -14.51
CA ASP A 397 19.21 -4.19 -14.50
C ASP A 397 19.37 -2.95 -13.61
N LEU A 398 20.30 -3.04 -12.65
CA LEU A 398 20.68 -1.98 -11.74
C LEU A 398 21.97 -1.25 -12.18
N SER A 399 22.60 -1.66 -13.28
CA SER A 399 23.80 -1.00 -13.82
C SER A 399 23.61 0.50 -14.14
N PRO A 400 22.43 0.99 -14.59
CA PRO A 400 22.24 2.42 -14.84
C PRO A 400 22.40 3.29 -13.59
N ILE A 401 22.09 2.77 -12.40
CA ILE A 401 22.23 3.49 -11.12
C ILE A 401 23.70 3.84 -10.84
N LEU A 402 24.65 3.04 -11.32
CA LEU A 402 26.08 3.22 -11.06
C LEU A 402 26.66 4.52 -11.65
N HIS A 403 25.96 5.14 -12.61
CA HIS A 403 26.32 6.44 -13.18
C HIS A 403 25.96 7.61 -12.25
N LEU A 404 25.04 7.41 -11.29
CA LEU A 404 24.66 8.40 -10.28
C LEU A 404 25.69 8.43 -9.13
N THR A 405 26.96 8.69 -9.45
CA THR A 405 28.09 8.64 -8.51
C THR A 405 28.04 9.67 -7.37
N SER A 406 27.12 10.64 -7.46
CA SER A 406 26.79 11.64 -6.45
C SER A 406 25.87 11.13 -5.33
N LEU A 407 25.31 9.92 -5.44
CA LEU A 407 24.39 9.35 -4.46
C LEU A 407 25.02 9.19 -3.07
N GLU A 408 24.34 9.75 -2.08
CA GLU A 408 24.62 9.62 -0.66
C GLU A 408 23.67 8.61 0.01
N GLU A 409 22.45 8.46 -0.51
CA GLU A 409 21.46 7.52 0.01
C GLU A 409 20.82 6.71 -1.12
N LEU A 410 20.82 5.39 -0.97
CA LEU A 410 20.20 4.48 -1.93
C LEU A 410 19.30 3.47 -1.21
N THR A 411 18.02 3.46 -1.60
CA THR A 411 17.00 2.54 -1.09
C THR A 411 16.40 1.76 -2.25
N ILE A 412 16.53 0.43 -2.22
CA ILE A 412 15.87 -0.49 -3.14
C ILE A 412 15.11 -1.50 -2.29
N MET A 413 13.78 -1.48 -2.38
CA MET A 413 12.91 -2.37 -1.61
C MET A 413 11.87 -3.05 -2.51
N ASP A 414 11.62 -4.33 -2.26
CA ASP A 414 10.55 -5.11 -2.89
C ASP A 414 10.61 -5.05 -4.43
N ASN A 415 11.79 -5.40 -4.95
CA ASN A 415 12.03 -5.51 -6.39
C ASN A 415 11.90 -6.98 -6.81
N HIS A 416 10.89 -7.26 -7.63
CA HIS A 416 10.46 -8.60 -8.04
C HIS A 416 10.73 -8.83 -9.54
N PRO A 417 12.00 -8.96 -9.99
CA PRO A 417 12.31 -9.14 -11.40
C PRO A 417 11.69 -10.45 -11.92
N ARG A 418 11.13 -10.42 -13.13
CA ARG A 418 10.50 -11.60 -13.77
C ARG A 418 11.48 -12.76 -14.01
N VAL A 419 12.78 -12.47 -13.99
CA VAL A 419 13.88 -13.44 -14.07
C VAL A 419 14.82 -13.20 -12.90
N GLN A 420 15.06 -14.23 -12.08
CA GLN A 420 16.00 -14.13 -10.97
C GLN A 420 17.44 -14.09 -11.50
N LEU A 421 18.16 -13.01 -11.21
CA LEU A 421 19.51 -12.79 -11.73
C LEU A 421 20.57 -13.21 -10.71
N LYS A 422 21.41 -14.18 -11.11
CA LYS A 422 22.41 -14.81 -10.24
C LYS A 422 23.70 -14.01 -10.09
N LYS A 423 23.92 -12.99 -10.92
CA LYS A 423 25.12 -12.14 -10.84
C LYS A 423 24.96 -11.19 -9.66
N SER A 424 25.97 -11.15 -8.78
CA SER A 424 26.03 -10.19 -7.70
C SER A 424 26.14 -8.77 -8.24
N TRP A 425 25.44 -7.83 -7.59
CA TRP A 425 25.47 -6.42 -7.93
C TRP A 425 26.62 -5.74 -7.20
N ASN A 426 27.57 -5.22 -7.99
CA ASN A 426 28.73 -4.48 -7.52
C ASN A 426 28.41 -2.99 -7.59
N ILE A 427 28.55 -2.29 -6.45
CA ILE A 427 28.26 -0.87 -6.28
C ILE A 427 29.51 0.00 -6.13
N GLU A 428 30.69 -0.48 -6.56
CA GLU A 428 31.98 0.21 -6.43
C GLU A 428 31.93 1.68 -6.88
N PRO A 429 31.34 2.05 -8.05
CA PRO A 429 31.25 3.44 -8.52
C PRO A 429 30.51 4.41 -7.58
N LEU A 430 29.62 3.91 -6.72
CA LEU A 430 28.83 4.73 -5.79
C LEU A 430 29.68 5.10 -4.56
N THR A 431 30.61 6.03 -4.75
CA THR A 431 31.65 6.37 -3.75
C THR A 431 31.17 7.29 -2.64
N GLN A 432 30.11 8.07 -2.85
CA GLN A 432 29.59 9.05 -1.86
C GLN A 432 28.56 8.46 -0.88
N LEU A 433 28.22 7.16 -1.00
CA LEU A 433 27.16 6.55 -0.19
C LEU A 433 27.43 6.67 1.31
N LYS A 434 26.45 7.20 2.03
CA LYS A 434 26.34 7.30 3.50
C LYS A 434 25.36 6.27 4.05
N LYS A 435 24.30 5.97 3.29
CA LYS A 435 23.21 5.05 3.64
C LYS A 435 22.90 4.11 2.48
N LEU A 436 22.89 2.81 2.76
CA LEU A 436 22.42 1.78 1.83
C LEU A 436 21.30 0.96 2.48
N THR A 437 20.16 0.84 1.80
CA THR A 437 19.03 -0.01 2.19
C THR A 437 18.64 -0.89 1.01
N LEU A 438 18.88 -2.19 1.14
CA LEU A 438 18.53 -3.20 0.14
C LEU A 438 17.63 -4.25 0.82
N PHE A 439 16.43 -4.44 0.31
CA PHE A 439 15.44 -5.32 0.93
C PHE A 439 14.67 -6.03 -0.17
N ASN A 440 14.69 -7.37 -0.22
CA ASN A 440 13.96 -8.15 -1.23
C ASN A 440 14.24 -7.61 -2.66
N THR A 441 15.51 -7.49 -3.04
CA THR A 441 15.93 -6.79 -4.28
C THR A 441 15.87 -7.66 -5.54
N GLY A 442 15.84 -8.99 -5.39
CA GLY A 442 16.02 -9.94 -6.50
C GLY A 442 17.48 -10.13 -6.97
N PHE A 443 18.46 -9.40 -6.41
CA PHE A 443 19.88 -9.46 -6.75
C PHE A 443 20.76 -9.68 -5.51
N PRO A 444 21.75 -10.60 -5.54
CA PRO A 444 22.74 -10.68 -4.47
C PRO A 444 23.61 -9.42 -4.41
N LEU A 445 23.95 -8.92 -3.22
CA LEU A 445 24.94 -7.83 -3.08
C LEU A 445 26.38 -8.41 -3.12
N ASP A 446 27.24 -7.85 -3.98
CA ASP A 446 28.69 -8.07 -3.91
C ASP A 446 29.28 -7.23 -2.77
N ALA A 447 29.63 -7.87 -1.66
CA ALA A 447 30.16 -7.18 -0.49
C ALA A 447 31.58 -6.64 -0.71
N GLN A 448 32.35 -7.15 -1.69
CA GLN A 448 33.67 -6.59 -2.01
C GLN A 448 33.56 -5.12 -2.42
N SER A 449 32.47 -4.77 -3.12
CA SER A 449 32.17 -3.40 -3.55
C SER A 449 31.85 -2.41 -2.41
N LEU A 450 31.68 -2.88 -1.16
CA LEU A 450 31.58 -2.04 0.03
C LEU A 450 32.96 -1.51 0.48
N THR A 451 34.05 -2.13 0.04
CA THR A 451 35.42 -1.73 0.37
C THR A 451 35.68 -0.30 -0.12
N GLY A 452 36.40 0.49 0.68
CA GLY A 452 36.74 1.88 0.33
C GLY A 452 35.60 2.90 0.50
N LYS A 453 34.35 2.49 0.75
CA LYS A 453 33.22 3.41 1.00
C LYS A 453 33.28 4.04 2.40
N SER A 454 34.24 4.93 2.61
CA SER A 454 34.57 5.53 3.92
C SER A 454 33.44 6.36 4.55
N SER A 455 32.49 6.85 3.74
CA SER A 455 31.30 7.58 4.17
C SER A 455 30.14 6.67 4.62
N LEU A 456 30.13 5.39 4.23
CA LEU A 456 29.02 4.48 4.46
C LEU A 456 28.95 4.13 5.95
N SER A 457 27.89 4.59 6.62
CA SER A 457 27.71 4.44 8.06
C SER A 457 26.41 3.71 8.43
N PHE A 458 25.44 3.64 7.53
CA PHE A 458 24.21 2.87 7.71
C PHE A 458 24.06 1.82 6.61
N LEU A 459 23.86 0.56 7.01
CA LEU A 459 23.65 -0.57 6.12
C LEU A 459 22.45 -1.40 6.60
N LYS A 460 21.35 -1.37 5.83
CA LYS A 460 20.20 -2.28 6.02
C LYS A 460 20.14 -3.26 4.86
N LEU A 461 20.18 -4.56 5.17
CA LEU A 461 20.01 -5.65 4.21
C LEU A 461 18.85 -6.55 4.69
N GLY A 462 17.96 -6.97 3.79
CA GLY A 462 16.87 -7.86 4.17
C GLY A 462 16.35 -8.75 3.04
N TYR A 463 15.89 -9.96 3.37
CA TYR A 463 15.26 -10.93 2.45
C TYR A 463 16.04 -11.11 1.14
N MET A 464 17.36 -11.23 1.23
CA MET A 464 18.27 -11.24 0.08
C MET A 464 19.54 -12.05 0.36
N GLU A 465 20.33 -12.27 -0.68
CA GLU A 465 21.66 -12.89 -0.55
C GLU A 465 22.76 -11.82 -0.66
N SER A 466 23.92 -12.08 -0.07
CA SER A 466 25.11 -11.27 -0.27
C SER A 466 26.37 -12.14 -0.19
N GLN A 467 27.35 -11.85 -1.05
CA GLN A 467 28.51 -12.70 -1.32
C GLN A 467 29.80 -11.89 -1.13
N GLY A 468 30.96 -12.55 -1.00
CA GLY A 468 32.27 -11.88 -0.85
C GLY A 468 32.63 -11.38 0.56
N TRP A 469 31.75 -11.57 1.57
CA TRP A 469 31.98 -11.13 2.96
C TRP A 469 33.21 -11.74 3.65
N THR A 470 33.77 -12.83 3.13
CA THR A 470 34.99 -13.48 3.64
C THR A 470 36.28 -12.80 3.19
N GLU A 471 36.22 -11.92 2.19
CA GLU A 471 37.39 -11.29 1.56
C GLU A 471 37.58 -9.82 2.00
N ILE A 472 36.67 -9.31 2.84
CA ILE A 472 36.64 -7.93 3.31
C ILE A 472 36.75 -7.82 4.83
N SER A 473 37.31 -6.71 5.32
CA SER A 473 37.40 -6.40 6.74
C SER A 473 37.48 -4.90 6.99
N GLY A 474 37.23 -4.46 8.24
CA GLY A 474 37.35 -3.06 8.64
C GLY A 474 36.26 -2.13 8.10
N LEU A 475 35.07 -2.64 7.73
CA LEU A 475 33.95 -1.80 7.30
C LEU A 475 33.43 -0.93 8.44
N LYS A 476 33.46 0.41 8.27
CA LYS A 476 33.15 1.39 9.33
C LYS A 476 31.67 1.70 9.50
N ILE A 477 30.84 0.66 9.55
CA ILE A 477 29.38 0.76 9.69
C ILE A 477 29.02 1.09 11.15
N LYS A 478 28.28 2.19 11.36
CA LYS A 478 27.72 2.59 12.66
C LYS A 478 26.44 1.84 12.99
N THR A 479 25.54 1.69 12.02
CA THR A 479 24.24 1.03 12.20
C THR A 479 24.09 -0.05 11.14
N MET A 480 23.94 -1.30 11.59
CA MET A 480 23.68 -2.43 10.72
C MET A 480 22.38 -3.12 11.10
N ILE A 481 21.52 -3.33 10.11
CA ILE A 481 20.23 -4.03 10.26
C ILE A 481 20.21 -5.19 9.26
N LEU A 482 20.04 -6.41 9.75
CA LEU A 482 19.92 -7.63 8.95
C LEU A 482 18.59 -8.31 9.21
N THR A 483 17.88 -8.71 8.15
CA THR A 483 16.64 -9.50 8.25
C THR A 483 16.66 -10.64 7.24
N ASP A 484 16.84 -11.88 7.68
CA ASP A 484 16.85 -13.07 6.80
C ASP A 484 17.80 -12.96 5.58
N VAL A 485 18.99 -12.42 5.84
CA VAL A 485 20.04 -12.25 4.82
C VAL A 485 20.96 -13.48 4.81
N LYS A 486 21.31 -13.97 3.63
CA LYS A 486 22.26 -15.09 3.48
C LYS A 486 23.65 -14.59 3.10
N GLY A 487 24.68 -15.19 3.69
CA GLY A 487 26.08 -15.02 3.29
C GLY A 487 26.85 -13.86 3.95
N VAL A 488 26.19 -13.05 4.78
CA VAL A 488 26.84 -11.97 5.55
C VAL A 488 27.76 -12.52 6.65
N ARG A 489 28.91 -11.85 6.86
CA ARG A 489 29.83 -12.10 7.99
C ARG A 489 30.09 -10.81 8.76
N LEU A 490 29.59 -10.71 10.00
CA LEU A 490 29.80 -9.50 10.82
C LEU A 490 31.26 -9.33 11.28
N SER A 491 32.11 -10.34 11.14
CA SER A 491 33.57 -10.23 11.32
C SER A 491 34.24 -9.27 10.33
N ALA A 492 33.54 -8.88 9.25
CA ALA A 492 34.01 -7.86 8.31
C ALA A 492 33.92 -6.42 8.84
N LEU A 493 33.16 -6.18 9.92
CA LEU A 493 32.93 -4.85 10.48
C LEU A 493 34.13 -4.39 11.31
N ASP A 494 34.43 -3.08 11.29
CA ASP A 494 35.35 -2.44 12.24
C ASP A 494 34.66 -2.36 13.62
N PRO A 495 35.14 -3.07 14.66
CA PRO A 495 34.53 -3.05 15.99
C PRO A 495 34.57 -1.67 16.67
N GLN A 496 35.43 -0.76 16.20
CA GLN A 496 35.55 0.61 16.69
C GLN A 496 34.53 1.58 16.06
N SER A 497 33.67 1.09 15.17
CA SER A 497 32.69 1.91 14.44
C SER A 497 31.22 1.62 14.81
N LEU A 498 30.89 0.37 15.15
CA LEU A 498 29.52 -0.10 15.32
C LEU A 498 28.88 0.46 16.61
N GLU A 499 27.78 1.18 16.45
CA GLU A 499 26.98 1.80 17.51
C GLU A 499 25.65 1.06 17.75
N ALA A 500 25.06 0.50 16.70
CA ALA A 500 23.83 -0.29 16.79
C ALA A 500 23.84 -1.49 15.82
N LEU A 501 23.41 -2.65 16.32
CA LEU A 501 23.27 -3.88 15.55
C LEU A 501 21.88 -4.50 15.78
N GLU A 502 21.16 -4.72 14.69
CA GLU A 502 19.89 -5.46 14.66
C GLU A 502 20.04 -6.65 13.71
N VAL A 503 19.70 -7.85 14.20
CA VAL A 503 19.78 -9.10 13.44
C VAL A 503 18.50 -9.90 13.66
N SER A 504 17.80 -10.21 12.57
CA SER A 504 16.60 -11.03 12.55
C SER A 504 16.81 -12.27 11.66
N GLY A 505 16.35 -13.42 12.13
CA GLY A 505 16.46 -14.72 11.48
C GLY A 505 17.78 -15.44 11.76
N SER A 506 17.95 -16.60 11.10
CA SER A 506 19.04 -17.59 11.34
C SER A 506 20.48 -17.15 10.96
N GLN A 507 20.79 -15.85 11.02
CA GLN A 507 22.12 -15.30 10.80
C GLN A 507 23.05 -15.64 11.97
N ASP A 508 24.24 -16.14 11.66
CA ASP A 508 25.33 -16.32 12.63
C ASP A 508 25.95 -14.95 12.94
N LEU A 509 26.03 -14.61 14.23
CA LEU A 509 26.63 -13.35 14.66
C LEU A 509 28.13 -13.29 14.32
N GLY A 510 28.90 -14.36 14.51
CA GLY A 510 30.34 -14.40 14.18
C GLY A 510 31.21 -13.26 14.78
N LEU A 511 30.71 -12.47 15.73
CA LEU A 511 31.42 -11.37 16.35
C LEU A 511 32.49 -11.95 17.29
N THR A 512 33.77 -11.63 17.09
CA THR A 512 34.89 -12.19 17.89
C THR A 512 35.78 -11.16 18.60
N GLY A 513 35.66 -9.85 18.29
CA GLY A 513 36.44 -8.77 18.93
C GLY A 513 35.69 -7.98 20.02
N SER A 514 36.32 -6.98 20.64
CA SER A 514 35.64 -6.01 21.53
C SER A 514 35.02 -4.88 20.72
N TYR A 515 33.75 -4.53 20.98
CA TYR A 515 33.00 -3.48 20.28
C TYR A 515 32.66 -2.35 21.28
N PRO A 516 33.61 -1.45 21.59
CA PRO A 516 33.48 -0.48 22.67
C PRO A 516 32.50 0.67 22.40
N LYS A 517 31.84 0.71 21.25
CA LYS A 517 30.81 1.71 20.91
C LYS A 517 29.41 1.14 20.76
N LEU A 518 29.24 -0.18 20.81
CA LEU A 518 27.94 -0.81 20.60
C LEU A 518 27.02 -0.50 21.79
N LYS A 519 25.95 0.27 21.53
CA LYS A 519 24.94 0.71 22.51
C LYS A 519 23.66 -0.11 22.45
N SER A 520 23.26 -0.54 21.25
CA SER A 520 22.04 -1.34 21.05
C SER A 520 22.37 -2.64 20.33
N LEU A 521 22.04 -3.77 20.96
CA LEU A 521 22.11 -5.10 20.37
C LEU A 521 20.72 -5.72 20.37
N ARG A 522 20.13 -5.92 19.19
CA ARG A 522 18.78 -6.48 19.02
C ARG A 522 18.82 -7.72 18.17
N LEU A 523 18.34 -8.83 18.73
CA LEU A 523 18.45 -10.16 18.16
C LEU A 523 17.06 -10.82 18.14
N TYR A 524 16.57 -11.17 16.96
CA TYR A 524 15.25 -11.80 16.74
C TYR A 524 15.47 -13.14 16.03
N GLU A 525 15.03 -14.26 16.61
CA GLU A 525 15.28 -15.61 16.08
C GLU A 525 16.77 -15.91 15.70
N PRO A 526 17.76 -15.42 16.47
CA PRO A 526 19.16 -15.45 16.05
C PRO A 526 19.76 -16.85 16.09
N LYS A 527 20.67 -17.16 15.16
CA LYS A 527 21.47 -18.39 15.22
C LYS A 527 22.67 -18.23 16.17
N LEU A 528 22.39 -18.29 17.47
CA LEU A 528 23.40 -18.17 18.53
C LEU A 528 24.07 -19.51 18.86
N GLN A 529 25.27 -19.42 19.41
CA GLN A 529 25.86 -20.48 20.22
C GLN A 529 25.15 -20.54 21.58
N ALA A 530 25.32 -21.63 22.32
CA ALA A 530 24.77 -21.77 23.67
C ALA A 530 25.19 -20.63 24.61
N ASN A 531 26.41 -20.11 24.48
CA ASN A 531 26.93 -19.03 25.32
C ASN A 531 27.13 -17.76 24.50
N LEU A 532 26.52 -16.65 24.92
CA LEU A 532 26.71 -15.33 24.32
C LEU A 532 27.60 -14.47 25.22
N SER A 533 28.82 -14.18 24.78
CA SER A 533 29.78 -13.35 25.54
C SER A 533 29.50 -11.85 25.39
N LEU A 534 28.72 -11.29 26.32
CA LEU A 534 28.33 -9.88 26.36
C LEU A 534 29.42 -8.95 26.89
N GLY A 535 30.37 -9.42 27.70
CA GLY A 535 31.46 -8.60 28.26
C GLY A 535 32.41 -7.95 27.24
N ARG A 536 32.16 -8.17 25.95
CA ARG A 536 32.82 -7.53 24.80
C ARG A 536 32.10 -6.25 24.33
N PHE A 537 31.00 -5.87 24.99
CA PHE A 537 30.15 -4.71 24.68
C PHE A 537 30.08 -3.74 25.89
N PRO A 538 31.20 -3.10 26.28
CA PRO A 538 31.29 -2.33 27.53
C PRO A 538 30.47 -1.02 27.55
N SER A 539 29.90 -0.62 26.42
CA SER A 539 29.01 0.55 26.30
C SER A 539 27.59 0.18 25.87
N LEU A 540 27.21 -1.09 26.06
CA LEU A 540 25.86 -1.57 25.76
C LEU A 540 24.86 -0.92 26.73
N GLN A 541 23.80 -0.34 26.18
CA GLN A 541 22.71 0.34 26.88
C GLN A 541 21.38 -0.41 26.74
N GLN A 542 21.14 -1.00 25.57
CA GLN A 542 19.96 -1.81 25.27
C GLN A 542 20.37 -3.21 24.79
N LEU A 543 19.84 -4.24 25.46
CA LEU A 543 19.92 -5.63 25.03
C LEU A 543 18.52 -6.19 24.77
N TYR A 544 18.28 -6.63 23.55
CA TYR A 544 17.05 -7.33 23.16
C TYR A 544 17.39 -8.69 22.55
N ILE A 545 16.89 -9.79 23.13
CA ILE A 545 17.04 -11.14 22.59
C ILE A 545 15.69 -11.85 22.61
N GLN A 546 15.15 -12.14 21.43
CA GLN A 546 13.89 -12.84 21.25
C GLN A 546 14.09 -14.18 20.51
N ASP A 547 13.35 -15.21 20.91
CA ASP A 547 13.23 -16.50 20.22
C ASP A 547 14.59 -17.20 19.98
N SER A 548 15.49 -17.15 20.97
CA SER A 548 16.82 -17.75 20.85
C SER A 548 17.01 -19.03 21.67
N ASN A 549 18.06 -19.79 21.30
CA ASN A 549 18.53 -20.97 22.02
C ASN A 549 19.72 -20.66 22.95
N VAL A 550 19.86 -19.42 23.43
CA VAL A 550 20.92 -19.06 24.38
C VAL A 550 20.72 -19.77 25.72
N GLU A 551 21.80 -20.28 26.28
CA GLU A 551 21.89 -21.02 27.54
C GLU A 551 22.59 -20.19 28.62
N SER A 552 23.52 -19.28 28.25
CA SER A 552 24.13 -18.29 29.18
C SER A 552 24.54 -16.96 28.53
N LEU A 553 24.59 -15.89 29.34
CA LEU A 553 24.93 -14.52 28.96
C LEU A 553 26.27 -14.08 29.60
N LEU A 554 27.36 -14.74 29.22
CA LEU A 554 28.67 -14.60 29.86
C LEU A 554 29.19 -13.15 29.87
N GLY A 555 29.51 -12.65 31.06
CA GLY A 555 30.07 -11.31 31.26
C GLY A 555 29.06 -10.17 31.14
N LEU A 556 27.76 -10.45 31.30
CA LEU A 556 26.69 -9.45 31.36
C LEU A 556 26.99 -8.32 32.38
N SER A 557 27.52 -8.65 33.56
CA SER A 557 27.92 -7.68 34.60
C SER A 557 29.00 -6.67 34.18
N SER A 558 29.74 -6.94 33.09
CA SER A 558 30.70 -5.97 32.54
C SER A 558 30.04 -4.85 31.74
N CYS A 559 28.77 -4.98 31.36
CA CYS A 559 28.01 -3.98 30.60
C CYS A 559 27.45 -2.87 31.51
N LYS A 560 28.30 -2.16 32.27
CA LYS A 560 27.87 -1.21 33.32
C LYS A 560 26.98 -0.03 32.87
N GLN A 561 26.86 0.20 31.56
CA GLN A 561 25.97 1.20 30.96
C GLN A 561 24.59 0.64 30.57
N LEU A 562 24.30 -0.62 30.87
CA LEU A 562 23.06 -1.29 30.48
C LEU A 562 21.87 -0.69 31.24
N GLU A 563 20.91 -0.13 30.51
CA GLU A 563 19.71 0.51 31.04
C GLU A 563 18.49 -0.42 30.90
N GLU A 564 18.45 -1.22 29.83
CA GLU A 564 17.30 -2.03 29.45
C GLU A 564 17.72 -3.44 28.97
N VAL A 565 17.12 -4.47 29.57
CA VAL A 565 17.29 -5.88 29.18
C VAL A 565 15.94 -6.52 28.90
N PHE A 566 15.74 -6.98 27.67
CA PHE A 566 14.53 -7.66 27.22
C PHE A 566 14.90 -9.03 26.64
N LEU A 567 14.48 -10.11 27.30
CA LEU A 567 14.81 -11.49 26.96
C LEU A 567 13.52 -12.29 26.76
N MET A 568 12.98 -12.35 25.55
CA MET A 568 11.71 -13.02 25.25
C MET A 568 11.89 -14.43 24.63
N ARG A 569 11.16 -15.43 25.13
CA ARG A 569 11.13 -16.82 24.61
C ARG A 569 12.50 -17.50 24.50
N ASN A 570 13.42 -17.17 25.41
CA ASN A 570 14.76 -17.79 25.50
C ASN A 570 14.69 -19.12 26.28
N ARG A 571 14.10 -20.15 25.68
CA ARG A 571 13.67 -21.40 26.35
C ARG A 571 14.78 -22.28 26.94
N LYS A 572 16.05 -21.93 26.74
CA LYS A 572 17.20 -22.65 27.33
C LYS A 572 17.95 -21.84 28.39
N LEU A 573 17.64 -20.55 28.55
CA LEU A 573 18.25 -19.71 29.56
C LEU A 573 17.62 -20.05 30.92
N LYS A 574 18.31 -20.90 31.69
CA LYS A 574 17.86 -21.41 33.00
C LYS A 574 18.21 -20.50 34.17
N THR A 575 19.27 -19.71 34.03
CA THR A 575 19.78 -18.80 35.06
C THR A 575 20.44 -17.60 34.39
N ILE A 576 20.62 -16.52 35.14
CA ILE A 576 21.38 -15.34 34.75
C ILE A 576 22.37 -15.08 35.90
N ASP A 577 23.66 -14.92 35.58
CA ASP A 577 24.70 -14.60 36.56
C ASP A 577 24.35 -13.33 37.36
N ALA A 578 24.92 -13.16 38.56
CA ALA A 578 24.69 -11.96 39.37
C ALA A 578 24.98 -10.66 38.59
N ILE A 579 24.02 -9.73 38.62
CA ILE A 579 24.08 -8.46 37.87
C ILE A 579 24.11 -7.21 38.77
N THR A 580 24.51 -7.36 40.03
CA THR A 580 24.62 -6.28 41.03
C THR A 580 25.48 -5.09 40.59
N ASP A 581 26.43 -5.30 39.66
CA ASP A 581 27.28 -4.26 39.07
C ASP A 581 26.58 -3.34 38.03
N LEU A 582 25.33 -3.62 37.65
CA LEU A 582 24.61 -2.90 36.60
C LEU A 582 23.86 -1.65 37.13
N GLU A 583 24.58 -0.72 37.77
CA GLU A 583 24.04 0.51 38.39
C GLU A 583 23.19 1.43 37.48
N SER A 584 23.18 1.19 36.17
CA SER A 584 22.38 1.91 35.17
C SER A 584 21.05 1.23 34.85
N LEU A 585 20.84 -0.03 35.25
CA LEU A 585 19.71 -0.86 34.86
C LEU A 585 18.40 -0.32 35.45
N ARG A 586 17.40 -0.16 34.59
CA ARG A 586 16.06 0.35 34.92
C ARG A 586 14.96 -0.67 34.66
N ILE A 587 15.13 -1.48 33.62
CA ILE A 587 14.15 -2.47 33.16
C ILE A 587 14.85 -3.81 32.96
N LEU A 588 14.32 -4.85 33.60
CA LEU A 588 14.71 -6.25 33.40
C LEU A 588 13.47 -7.08 33.10
N GLU A 589 13.32 -7.51 31.85
CA GLU A 589 12.25 -8.40 31.40
C GLU A 589 12.85 -9.71 30.88
N VAL A 590 12.44 -10.84 31.46
CA VAL A 590 12.75 -12.20 30.98
C VAL A 590 11.44 -12.94 30.85
N LEU A 591 10.90 -13.01 29.62
CA LEU A 591 9.51 -13.39 29.35
C LEU A 591 9.43 -14.73 28.63
N ASP A 592 8.47 -15.58 28.99
CA ASP A 592 8.12 -16.85 28.32
C ASP A 592 9.32 -17.81 28.13
N GLY A 593 10.24 -17.82 29.09
CA GLY A 593 11.50 -18.56 29.05
C GLY A 593 11.47 -19.90 29.78
N SER A 594 12.62 -20.27 30.35
CA SER A 594 12.79 -21.43 31.23
C SER A 594 13.66 -21.07 32.45
N LEU A 595 13.59 -19.83 32.92
CA LEU A 595 14.37 -19.36 34.06
C LEU A 595 13.91 -20.12 35.33
N GLU A 596 14.78 -20.92 35.91
CA GLU A 596 14.51 -21.76 37.10
C GLU A 596 14.76 -20.98 38.39
N GLU A 597 15.74 -20.08 38.36
CA GLU A 597 16.15 -19.21 39.47
C GLU A 597 16.31 -17.77 38.96
N ALA A 598 15.79 -16.80 39.71
CA ALA A 598 16.02 -15.39 39.40
C ALA A 598 17.49 -15.00 39.66
N PRO A 599 18.09 -14.07 38.88
CA PRO A 599 19.42 -13.54 39.18
C PRO A 599 19.47 -12.86 40.55
N VAL A 600 20.67 -12.76 41.13
CA VAL A 600 20.92 -11.90 42.29
C VAL A 600 20.89 -10.44 41.83
N LEU A 601 19.91 -9.67 42.35
CA LEU A 601 19.62 -8.29 41.94
C LEU A 601 20.04 -7.23 42.96
N ALA A 602 20.56 -7.61 44.13
CA ALA A 602 20.79 -6.73 45.28
C ALA A 602 21.48 -5.39 44.96
N ASP A 603 21.05 -4.34 45.66
CA ASP A 603 21.59 -2.97 45.64
C ASP A 603 21.58 -2.20 44.30
N LEU A 604 20.89 -2.67 43.26
CA LEU A 604 20.66 -1.93 42.01
C LEU A 604 19.78 -0.67 42.21
N PRO A 605 20.35 0.56 42.19
CA PRO A 605 19.68 1.75 42.72
C PRO A 605 18.69 2.40 41.74
N LYS A 606 18.65 1.96 40.48
CA LYS A 606 17.79 2.51 39.42
C LYS A 606 16.78 1.52 38.87
N LEU A 607 16.74 0.27 39.36
CA LEU A 607 15.86 -0.76 38.82
C LEU A 607 14.41 -0.44 39.20
N GLU A 608 13.58 -0.06 38.23
CA GLU A 608 12.20 0.39 38.44
C GLU A 608 11.17 -0.71 38.14
N HIS A 609 11.48 -1.59 37.18
CA HIS A 609 10.59 -2.66 36.72
C HIS A 609 11.34 -3.98 36.52
N ILE A 610 10.76 -5.06 37.06
CA ILE A 610 11.19 -6.44 36.83
C ILE A 610 9.97 -7.24 36.34
N SER A 611 10.10 -7.95 35.22
CA SER A 611 9.19 -9.04 34.87
C SER A 611 9.96 -10.32 34.59
N PHE A 612 9.58 -11.39 35.27
CA PHE A 612 10.01 -12.76 34.99
C PHE A 612 8.82 -13.64 34.57
N ARG A 613 7.82 -13.05 33.89
CA ARG A 613 6.60 -13.72 33.46
C ARG A 613 6.87 -14.97 32.61
N GLY A 614 6.15 -16.05 32.88
CA GLY A 614 6.16 -17.27 32.07
C GLY A 614 7.44 -18.10 32.18
N ASN A 615 8.08 -18.10 33.34
CA ASN A 615 9.26 -18.93 33.63
C ASN A 615 8.92 -20.06 34.63
N GLN A 616 9.94 -20.59 35.33
CA GLN A 616 9.85 -21.75 36.21
C GLN A 616 10.28 -21.43 37.67
N ILE A 617 10.35 -20.14 38.04
CA ILE A 617 10.82 -19.65 39.33
C ILE A 617 9.95 -20.18 40.49
N VAL A 618 10.58 -20.74 41.51
CA VAL A 618 9.90 -21.35 42.68
C VAL A 618 9.88 -20.45 43.93
N GLU A 619 10.81 -19.51 44.03
CA GLU A 619 10.96 -18.60 45.18
C GLU A 619 11.02 -17.13 44.71
N LEU A 620 10.69 -16.17 45.58
CA LEU A 620 10.83 -14.76 45.21
C LEU A 620 12.31 -14.42 44.93
N PRO A 621 12.60 -13.50 43.98
CA PRO A 621 13.97 -13.07 43.73
C PRO A 621 14.64 -12.45 44.98
N PRO A 622 15.98 -12.52 45.10
CA PRO A 622 16.72 -11.74 46.10
C PRO A 622 16.63 -10.24 45.76
N LEU A 623 15.79 -9.51 46.50
CA LEU A 623 15.43 -8.10 46.26
C LEU A 623 15.91 -7.17 47.39
N GLU A 624 16.97 -7.56 48.11
CA GLU A 624 17.60 -6.71 49.11
C GLU A 624 18.04 -5.35 48.53
N GLY A 625 17.76 -4.26 49.23
CA GLY A 625 18.21 -2.92 48.86
C GLY A 625 17.50 -2.27 47.66
N MET A 626 16.41 -2.85 47.14
CA MET A 626 15.67 -2.37 45.95
C MET A 626 14.87 -1.06 46.14
N ALA A 627 15.54 0.03 46.55
CA ALA A 627 14.91 1.31 46.91
C ALA A 627 14.12 2.01 45.77
N SER A 628 14.29 1.59 44.50
CA SER A 628 13.61 2.19 43.33
C SER A 628 12.57 1.28 42.65
N LEU A 629 12.44 0.02 43.08
CA LEU A 629 11.60 -0.98 42.41
C LEU A 629 10.11 -0.70 42.60
N LYS A 630 9.43 -0.24 41.56
CA LYS A 630 8.00 0.12 41.60
C LYS A 630 7.09 -1.03 41.20
N SER A 631 7.57 -1.90 40.30
CA SER A 631 6.77 -2.94 39.65
C SER A 631 7.52 -4.27 39.58
N LEU A 632 6.86 -5.33 40.05
CA LEU A 632 7.32 -6.72 39.97
C LEU A 632 6.24 -7.57 39.30
N ASP A 633 6.61 -8.34 38.28
CA ASP A 633 5.74 -9.29 37.60
C ASP A 633 6.37 -10.68 37.58
N LEU A 634 5.70 -11.62 38.22
CA LEU A 634 6.08 -13.03 38.34
C LEU A 634 4.98 -13.95 37.77
N GLU A 635 4.11 -13.45 36.90
CA GLU A 635 2.98 -14.24 36.38
C GLU A 635 3.41 -15.57 35.76
N GLY A 636 2.70 -16.66 36.06
CA GLY A 636 2.86 -17.95 35.39
C GLY A 636 4.01 -18.83 35.89
N ASN A 637 4.71 -18.43 36.96
CA ASN A 637 5.80 -19.15 37.61
C ASN A 637 5.29 -20.25 38.58
N GLN A 638 6.11 -20.62 39.57
CA GLN A 638 5.88 -21.69 40.54
C GLN A 638 6.04 -21.21 42.00
N VAL A 639 5.85 -19.92 42.27
CA VAL A 639 6.03 -19.32 43.60
C VAL A 639 4.90 -19.74 44.56
N GLU A 640 5.26 -20.40 45.66
CA GLU A 640 4.29 -20.86 46.67
C GLU A 640 4.10 -19.87 47.85
N LYS A 641 5.11 -19.04 48.16
CA LYS A 641 5.17 -18.23 49.40
C LYS A 641 5.82 -16.86 49.18
N LEU A 642 5.41 -15.89 50.00
CA LEU A 642 5.93 -14.52 49.96
C LEU A 642 7.01 -14.31 51.04
N THR A 643 8.15 -14.97 50.89
CA THR A 643 9.29 -14.86 51.83
C THR A 643 10.34 -13.90 51.29
N LEU A 644 10.72 -12.89 52.08
CA LEU A 644 11.87 -12.02 51.83
C LEU A 644 12.67 -11.81 53.13
N THR A 645 13.88 -11.25 53.03
CA THR A 645 14.73 -10.90 54.18
C THR A 645 14.48 -9.49 54.71
N GLN A 646 13.95 -8.59 53.86
CA GLN A 646 13.67 -7.18 54.16
C GLN A 646 12.40 -6.71 53.42
N PRO A 647 11.68 -5.67 53.91
CA PRO A 647 10.56 -5.08 53.18
C PRO A 647 10.99 -4.31 51.92
N LEU A 648 10.14 -4.32 50.89
CA LEU A 648 10.26 -3.53 49.67
C LEU A 648 9.34 -2.29 49.77
N GLU A 649 9.82 -1.24 50.43
CA GLU A 649 9.05 0.00 50.65
C GLU A 649 8.71 0.75 49.35
N SER A 650 9.39 0.47 48.26
CA SER A 650 9.23 1.08 46.93
C SER A 650 8.15 0.42 46.06
N LEU A 651 7.77 -0.82 46.37
CA LEU A 651 6.94 -1.65 45.48
C LEU A 651 5.47 -1.24 45.57
N THR A 652 4.90 -0.81 44.45
CA THR A 652 3.50 -0.37 44.35
C THR A 652 2.64 -1.29 43.50
N HIS A 653 3.24 -2.03 42.56
CA HIS A 653 2.53 -2.93 41.64
C HIS A 653 3.16 -4.34 41.68
N PHE A 654 2.35 -5.36 41.98
CA PHE A 654 2.80 -6.75 42.01
C PHE A 654 1.82 -7.68 41.28
N ASN A 655 2.30 -8.34 40.23
CA ASN A 655 1.58 -9.43 39.57
C ASN A 655 2.21 -10.78 39.98
N ILE A 656 1.43 -11.62 40.64
CA ILE A 656 1.76 -12.99 41.04
C ILE A 656 0.77 -14.00 40.43
N SER A 657 0.01 -13.59 39.42
CA SER A 657 -1.02 -14.42 38.75
C SER A 657 -0.47 -15.76 38.27
N ASN A 658 -1.30 -16.79 38.23
CA ASN A 658 -0.95 -18.15 37.77
C ASN A 658 0.27 -18.78 38.48
N ASN A 659 0.45 -18.51 39.78
CA ASN A 659 1.39 -19.19 40.68
C ASN A 659 0.65 -20.09 41.70
N PRO A 660 1.31 -21.10 42.28
CA PRO A 660 0.74 -22.02 43.28
C PRO A 660 0.59 -21.44 44.71
N ILE A 661 0.51 -20.11 44.87
CA ILE A 661 0.35 -19.43 46.17
C ILE A 661 -0.97 -19.82 46.87
N GLY A 662 -0.90 -20.17 48.16
CA GLY A 662 -2.04 -20.69 48.94
C GLY A 662 -2.77 -19.67 49.84
N SER A 663 -2.05 -18.66 50.30
CA SER A 663 -2.48 -17.49 51.08
C SER A 663 -1.47 -16.34 50.86
N PHE A 664 -1.73 -15.15 51.40
CA PHE A 664 -0.82 -14.00 51.32
C PHE A 664 0.03 -13.82 52.58
N GLU A 665 0.30 -14.89 53.33
CA GLU A 665 1.26 -14.86 54.43
C GLU A 665 2.63 -14.38 53.94
N GLY A 666 3.16 -13.34 54.60
CA GLY A 666 4.36 -12.62 54.15
C GLY A 666 4.09 -11.33 53.36
N ALA A 667 2.84 -11.00 53.03
CA ALA A 667 2.52 -9.74 52.35
C ALA A 667 3.01 -8.47 53.08
N SER A 668 3.27 -8.54 54.39
CA SER A 668 3.90 -7.48 55.18
C SER A 668 5.28 -7.02 54.68
N PHE A 669 5.93 -7.79 53.80
CA PHE A 669 7.13 -7.33 53.09
C PHE A 669 6.87 -6.27 52.01
N PHE A 670 5.61 -5.96 51.67
CA PHE A 670 5.26 -4.98 50.62
C PHE A 670 4.35 -3.86 51.18
N PRO A 671 4.80 -3.09 52.19
CA PRO A 671 3.93 -2.24 53.00
C PRO A 671 3.19 -1.14 52.20
N ASN A 672 3.76 -0.68 51.08
CA ASN A 672 3.22 0.38 50.23
C ASN A 672 2.59 -0.16 48.92
N LEU A 673 2.22 -1.44 48.87
CA LEU A 673 1.66 -2.07 47.67
C LEU A 673 0.26 -1.53 47.37
N GLU A 674 0.09 -0.90 46.21
CA GLU A 674 -1.17 -0.30 45.77
C GLU A 674 -2.02 -1.24 44.89
N MET A 675 -1.37 -2.11 44.09
CA MET A 675 -2.02 -3.03 43.17
C MET A 675 -1.45 -4.45 43.31
N LEU A 676 -2.34 -5.43 43.56
CA LEU A 676 -2.01 -6.85 43.63
C LEU A 676 -2.87 -7.67 42.66
N ILE A 677 -2.22 -8.28 41.67
CA ILE A 677 -2.87 -9.17 40.70
C ILE A 677 -2.41 -10.62 40.97
N ALA A 678 -3.33 -11.46 41.42
CA ALA A 678 -3.14 -12.85 41.83
C ALA A 678 -4.20 -13.79 41.22
N SER A 679 -4.62 -13.50 39.98
CA SER A 679 -5.59 -14.32 39.25
C SER A 679 -4.99 -15.66 38.83
N ASN A 680 -5.70 -16.78 38.92
CA ASN A 680 -5.04 -18.10 38.89
C ASN A 680 -5.77 -19.21 38.13
N GLU A 681 -5.99 -19.02 36.83
CA GLU A 681 -6.62 -20.03 35.98
C GLU A 681 -5.88 -21.39 35.98
N LYS A 682 -4.56 -21.37 36.18
CA LYS A 682 -3.65 -22.54 36.12
C LYS A 682 -3.71 -23.42 37.38
N TYR A 683 -3.39 -22.89 38.56
CA TYR A 683 -3.27 -23.67 39.80
C TYR A 683 -4.51 -23.59 40.70
N LYS A 684 -5.24 -22.47 40.68
CA LYS A 684 -6.42 -22.19 41.53
C LYS A 684 -6.14 -22.42 43.01
N SER A 685 -4.92 -22.12 43.47
CA SER A 685 -4.38 -22.58 44.76
C SER A 685 -4.78 -21.73 45.96
N LEU A 686 -5.14 -20.46 45.75
CA LEU A 686 -5.43 -19.52 46.83
C LEU A 686 -6.77 -19.89 47.50
N THR A 687 -6.73 -20.30 48.76
CA THR A 687 -7.91 -20.78 49.51
C THR A 687 -8.51 -19.74 50.46
N ASN A 688 -7.70 -18.75 50.85
CA ASN A 688 -8.06 -17.69 51.78
C ASN A 688 -7.17 -16.46 51.52
N LEU A 689 -7.53 -15.34 52.15
CA LEU A 689 -6.87 -14.04 51.94
C LEU A 689 -5.99 -13.60 53.13
N SER A 690 -5.60 -14.51 54.03
CA SER A 690 -4.80 -14.14 55.20
C SER A 690 -3.46 -13.53 54.80
N GLY A 691 -3.01 -12.54 55.58
CA GLY A 691 -1.82 -11.73 55.31
C GLY A 691 -2.13 -10.41 54.59
N LEU A 692 -3.23 -10.32 53.81
CA LEU A 692 -3.64 -9.04 53.19
C LEU A 692 -4.00 -7.98 54.23
N GLU A 693 -4.33 -8.35 55.47
CA GLU A 693 -4.60 -7.39 56.56
C GLU A 693 -3.43 -6.43 56.82
N THR A 694 -2.24 -6.75 56.34
CA THR A 694 -1.00 -5.95 56.49
C THR A 694 -0.82 -4.87 55.41
N LEU A 695 -1.59 -4.92 54.31
CA LEU A 695 -1.42 -4.02 53.16
C LEU A 695 -2.34 -2.78 53.24
N GLY A 696 -1.99 -1.82 54.10
CA GLY A 696 -2.80 -0.61 54.32
C GLY A 696 -3.03 0.24 53.05
N GLU A 697 -2.05 0.29 52.16
CA GLU A 697 -2.09 1.12 50.93
C GLU A 697 -2.74 0.45 49.72
N LEU A 698 -3.29 -0.76 49.86
CA LEU A 698 -3.85 -1.53 48.75
C LEU A 698 -5.13 -0.89 48.19
N LYS A 699 -5.10 -0.53 46.90
CA LYS A 699 -6.19 0.12 46.14
C LYS A 699 -6.88 -0.82 45.18
N GLU A 700 -6.15 -1.76 44.59
CA GLU A 700 -6.68 -2.75 43.65
C GLU A 700 -6.23 -4.18 43.98
N LEU A 701 -7.19 -5.09 44.06
CA LEU A 701 -6.98 -6.53 44.22
C LEU A 701 -7.72 -7.31 43.13
N ASN A 702 -6.99 -8.16 42.41
CA ASN A 702 -7.59 -9.20 41.57
C ASN A 702 -7.11 -10.58 42.03
N ALA A 703 -7.97 -11.32 42.73
CA ALA A 703 -7.71 -12.70 43.18
C ALA A 703 -8.68 -13.71 42.51
N SER A 704 -9.07 -13.42 41.27
CA SER A 704 -10.03 -14.23 40.52
C SER A 704 -9.50 -15.61 40.11
N HIS A 705 -10.41 -16.55 39.80
CA HIS A 705 -10.10 -17.92 39.38
C HIS A 705 -9.32 -18.70 40.46
N ASN A 706 -9.77 -18.65 41.72
CA ASN A 706 -9.16 -19.29 42.87
C ASN A 706 -10.19 -20.11 43.68
N GLN A 707 -9.88 -20.46 44.93
CA GLN A 707 -10.74 -21.20 45.86
C GLN A 707 -11.09 -20.38 47.12
N VAL A 708 -10.98 -19.06 47.07
CA VAL A 708 -11.25 -18.15 48.19
C VAL A 708 -12.70 -18.30 48.65
N SER A 709 -12.90 -18.50 49.95
CA SER A 709 -14.23 -18.63 50.56
C SER A 709 -14.54 -17.59 51.64
N ASP A 710 -13.52 -17.11 52.35
CA ASP A 710 -13.62 -16.01 53.32
C ASP A 710 -12.95 -14.74 52.77
N VAL A 711 -13.69 -13.63 52.81
CA VAL A 711 -13.25 -12.30 52.38
C VAL A 711 -13.07 -11.32 53.54
N ARG A 712 -13.25 -11.77 54.79
CA ARG A 712 -13.03 -10.97 56.01
C ARG A 712 -11.66 -10.29 56.11
N PRO A 713 -10.52 -10.91 55.67
CA PRO A 713 -9.23 -10.22 55.67
C PRO A 713 -9.24 -8.84 55.01
N LEU A 714 -10.08 -8.66 53.98
CA LEU A 714 -10.12 -7.41 53.21
C LEU A 714 -10.62 -6.20 54.00
N VAL A 715 -11.33 -6.35 55.13
CA VAL A 715 -11.89 -5.20 55.87
C VAL A 715 -10.83 -4.29 56.51
N GLN A 716 -9.57 -4.74 56.58
CA GLN A 716 -8.45 -3.91 57.03
C GLN A 716 -7.87 -3.03 55.90
N ASN A 717 -8.11 -3.38 54.64
CA ASN A 717 -7.58 -2.66 53.47
C ASN A 717 -8.49 -1.47 53.09
N GLN A 718 -8.59 -0.49 53.98
CA GLN A 718 -9.53 0.63 53.86
C GLN A 718 -9.34 1.51 52.61
N ASN A 719 -8.20 1.43 51.93
CA ASN A 719 -7.92 2.12 50.67
C ASN A 719 -8.42 1.37 49.41
N LEU A 720 -8.97 0.15 49.53
CA LEU A 720 -9.44 -0.64 48.38
C LEU A 720 -10.56 0.09 47.61
N GLY A 721 -10.29 0.40 46.34
CA GLY A 721 -11.25 0.87 45.37
C GLY A 721 -11.78 -0.24 44.46
N VAL A 722 -10.93 -1.20 44.07
CA VAL A 722 -11.25 -2.23 43.07
C VAL A 722 -11.01 -3.63 43.63
N ILE A 723 -12.03 -4.47 43.62
CA ILE A 723 -11.98 -5.86 44.11
C ILE A 723 -12.52 -6.80 43.03
N ILE A 724 -11.68 -7.70 42.53
CA ILE A 724 -12.04 -8.71 41.52
C ILE A 724 -11.82 -10.11 42.12
N LEU A 725 -12.93 -10.79 42.43
CA LEU A 725 -13.02 -12.10 43.07
C LEU A 725 -13.85 -13.10 42.24
N SER A 726 -14.04 -12.84 40.94
CA SER A 726 -14.68 -13.76 39.99
C SER A 726 -14.12 -15.18 40.07
N HIS A 727 -14.95 -16.21 39.86
CA HIS A 727 -14.59 -17.62 39.91
C HIS A 727 -13.89 -18.01 41.23
N ASN A 728 -14.61 -17.92 42.34
CA ASN A 728 -14.17 -18.32 43.68
C ASN A 728 -15.32 -19.04 44.43
N ASN A 729 -15.17 -19.31 45.72
CA ASN A 729 -16.14 -20.00 46.57
C ASN A 729 -16.71 -19.10 47.69
N VAL A 730 -16.77 -17.78 47.48
CA VAL A 730 -17.26 -16.83 48.47
C VAL A 730 -18.78 -16.95 48.63
N ALA A 731 -19.23 -17.30 49.84
CA ALA A 731 -20.66 -17.49 50.13
C ALA A 731 -21.39 -16.21 50.58
N ASP A 732 -20.66 -15.20 51.06
CA ASP A 732 -21.21 -13.92 51.48
C ASP A 732 -20.18 -12.79 51.28
N PHE A 733 -20.56 -11.74 50.57
CA PHE A 733 -19.76 -10.51 50.42
C PHE A 733 -20.20 -9.40 51.41
N GLY A 734 -21.23 -9.64 52.22
CA GLY A 734 -21.86 -8.64 53.08
C GLY A 734 -20.96 -8.03 54.15
N VAL A 735 -19.83 -8.68 54.49
CA VAL A 735 -18.80 -8.12 55.38
C VAL A 735 -18.00 -6.99 54.72
N LEU A 736 -17.91 -6.95 53.39
CA LEU A 736 -17.19 -5.89 52.67
C LEU A 736 -17.86 -4.52 52.77
N LYS A 737 -19.10 -4.43 53.27
CA LYS A 737 -19.78 -3.15 53.57
C LYS A 737 -18.99 -2.23 54.52
N GLU A 738 -18.03 -2.79 55.26
CA GLU A 738 -17.12 -2.10 56.17
C GLU A 738 -15.99 -1.35 55.44
N LEU A 739 -15.88 -1.51 54.12
CA LEU A 739 -14.99 -0.73 53.25
C LEU A 739 -15.76 0.43 52.60
N GLU A 740 -15.34 1.65 52.90
CA GLU A 740 -16.01 2.86 52.40
C GLU A 740 -15.54 3.26 50.99
N ASN A 741 -14.28 3.00 50.64
CA ASN A 741 -13.64 3.48 49.41
C ASN A 741 -13.88 2.60 48.18
N VAL A 742 -14.43 1.39 48.32
CA VAL A 742 -14.67 0.47 47.19
C VAL A 742 -15.60 1.15 46.17
N VAL A 743 -15.21 1.18 44.90
CA VAL A 743 -16.01 1.68 43.77
C VAL A 743 -16.46 0.55 42.85
N TYR A 744 -15.69 -0.55 42.76
CA TYR A 744 -15.99 -1.71 41.93
C TYR A 744 -15.77 -3.03 42.68
N LEU A 745 -16.81 -3.88 42.71
CA LEU A 745 -16.72 -5.27 43.17
C LEU A 745 -17.19 -6.22 42.05
N GLU A 746 -16.32 -7.13 41.63
CA GLU A 746 -16.68 -8.24 40.75
C GLU A 746 -16.61 -9.58 41.49
N GLY A 747 -17.76 -10.26 41.62
CA GLY A 747 -17.91 -11.55 42.30
C GLY A 747 -18.53 -12.63 41.41
N VAL A 748 -18.38 -12.57 40.10
CA VAL A 748 -19.11 -13.46 39.16
C VAL A 748 -18.70 -14.92 39.34
N LYS A 749 -19.66 -15.85 39.30
CA LYS A 749 -19.45 -17.29 39.61
C LYS A 749 -18.82 -17.52 41.01
N ASN A 750 -19.45 -16.93 42.02
CA ASN A 750 -19.35 -17.32 43.43
C ASN A 750 -20.72 -17.88 43.90
N PRO A 751 -20.77 -18.67 44.99
CA PRO A 751 -22.03 -19.13 45.58
C PRO A 751 -22.85 -18.03 46.29
N ALA A 752 -22.26 -16.85 46.54
CA ALA A 752 -22.94 -15.72 47.16
C ALA A 752 -24.20 -15.24 46.39
N PRO A 753 -25.19 -14.65 47.11
CA PRO A 753 -26.32 -13.97 46.48
C PRO A 753 -25.87 -12.87 45.50
N LYS A 754 -26.62 -12.68 44.40
CA LYS A 754 -26.39 -11.62 43.42
C LYS A 754 -26.86 -10.24 43.93
N GLN A 755 -26.39 -9.82 45.10
CA GLN A 755 -26.76 -8.56 45.75
C GLN A 755 -25.50 -7.78 46.13
N CYS A 756 -25.46 -6.49 45.78
CA CYS A 756 -24.35 -5.62 46.16
C CYS A 756 -24.38 -5.32 47.68
N PRO A 757 -23.27 -5.49 48.42
CA PRO A 757 -23.21 -5.19 49.85
C PRO A 757 -23.60 -3.74 50.20
N TRP A 758 -23.34 -2.80 49.28
CA TRP A 758 -23.63 -1.36 49.44
C TRP A 758 -24.91 -0.90 48.69
N GLY A 759 -25.75 -1.83 48.21
CA GLY A 759 -26.90 -1.51 47.35
C GLY A 759 -26.47 -0.81 46.06
N ASP A 760 -27.28 0.15 45.59
CA ASP A 760 -27.07 0.85 44.31
C ASP A 760 -26.02 1.98 44.40
N SER A 761 -25.30 2.11 45.53
CA SER A 761 -24.33 3.20 45.75
C SER A 761 -22.95 2.95 45.13
N LYS A 762 -22.62 1.69 44.80
CA LYS A 762 -21.33 1.23 44.26
C LYS A 762 -21.55 0.29 43.08
N VAL A 763 -20.58 0.15 42.18
CA VAL A 763 -20.70 -0.74 41.02
C VAL A 763 -20.38 -2.18 41.44
N CYS A 764 -21.39 -3.04 41.44
CA CYS A 764 -21.24 -4.46 41.72
C CYS A 764 -21.59 -5.33 40.50
N ARG A 765 -20.81 -6.39 40.26
CA ARG A 765 -21.02 -7.33 39.16
C ARG A 765 -20.98 -8.79 39.63
N PHE A 766 -22.11 -9.48 39.51
CA PHE A 766 -22.27 -10.90 39.85
C PHE A 766 -22.72 -11.78 38.67
N ASP A 767 -22.80 -11.20 37.46
CA ASP A 767 -23.11 -11.90 36.22
C ASP A 767 -22.32 -11.29 35.04
N TRP A 768 -22.00 -12.11 34.02
CA TRP A 768 -21.36 -11.62 32.80
C TRP A 768 -22.36 -10.85 31.92
N PHE A 769 -23.66 -11.12 32.05
CA PHE A 769 -24.73 -10.59 31.18
C PHE A 769 -25.52 -9.41 31.74
N ARG A 770 -25.19 -8.92 32.95
CA ARG A 770 -25.81 -7.72 33.53
C ARG A 770 -24.79 -6.92 34.33
N LEU A 771 -24.55 -5.69 33.90
CA LEU A 771 -24.17 -4.61 34.82
C LEU A 771 -25.45 -4.19 35.54
N SER A 772 -25.52 -4.45 36.85
CA SER A 772 -26.41 -3.69 37.73
C SER A 772 -25.81 -2.29 37.86
N ILE A 773 -26.47 -1.33 37.22
CA ILE A 773 -26.30 0.12 37.43
C ILE A 773 -27.28 0.52 38.52
#